data_AF-A0A957FGM4-F1
#
_entry.id   AF-A0A957FGM4-F1
#
_cell.length_a   1.000
_cell.length_b   1.000
_cell.length_c   1.000
_cell.angle_alpha   90.00
_cell.angle_beta   90.00
_cell.angle_gamma   90.00
#
_symmetry.space_group_name_H-M   'P 1'
#
loop_
_entity.id
_entity.type
_entity.pdbx_description
1 polymer ?
#
loop_
_entity_poly.entity_id
_entity_poly.type
_entity_poly.pdbx_seq_one_letter_code
_entity_poly.pdbx_strand_id
1 'polypeptide(L)'
;VIRGSAINQDGRSNGLTAPNGPSQEAVIRAALANGGVDAAQVSYIETHGTGTSLGDPIEVQALGAVFDQVRADKPLLLGAVKTNIGHLESAAGIAGLVKVVLALQYGAVPANLHLQQRSPVIPWEDFPTLTLPTRLSTWEAADGRFAGVSSFGFSGTNAHIVLGEAPLAQEAAAQVGERPLHVLALSARNETALRELAEAYANVLKRGDESGQKAAGGERKALADVAYTANAGRSHFSHRLALTAANAADAEAQLAAFVAGKKTENMQSGVFVGTRRPKIAFLFTGQGAQYVGMGRQLYETQPVFRAALEKCQEVLRPYLQHPLLDVMFGERLAASDPSLINETAYTQPALFAIEYALAELWQSWGVRPDAVTGHSVGEYVAAVVAGVLSLEDGLQLIATRGRLMQALPGGGAMAAVFADEATVMAALAPYAQQASLAAVNGATNVVISGAGTAVAAILDTLQAQNIKSRSLVVSHAFHSPLLEPMLDEFEQVAATLTYHPPRMSLISNVTGKALGRQDVNAAYWRRHARQPVRFADAVATLRAQGCRILLEAGPQPTLLGMVARIASDVEGETAVPSLRQGKDEWAQMLNGLGALYTAGVAVDWASFDKPYARRKVTLPTYPFQRSRYWVDVPTQKRGSAAIQRERLHPLLGWRVAAAGIRELIFENEISVAAFPFLQDHQLHGLYVLPSPAYMEMALAAVKQLAWGGGNPRLDDLVIHEALVLAADETRQVQLVLTPGDGQTAAWQIYSEDNGRWQLHASGRLQTQTAVPVLAEAETLSAV
;
A
#
# COMPACT_ATOMS: atom_id res chain seq x y z
N VAL A 1 5.65 23.97 -2.90
CA VAL A 1 4.56 24.33 -3.84
C VAL A 1 5.18 24.70 -5.17
N ILE A 2 4.69 24.19 -6.31
CA ILE A 2 5.07 24.71 -7.64
C ILE A 2 4.31 26.01 -7.85
N ARG A 3 5.02 27.14 -7.94
CA ARG A 3 4.44 28.48 -8.11
C ARG A 3 4.17 28.79 -9.58
N GLY A 4 5.10 28.46 -10.46
CA GLY A 4 4.97 28.67 -11.90
C GLY A 4 5.89 27.74 -12.70
N SER A 5 5.58 27.57 -13.97
CA SER A 5 6.41 26.79 -14.91
C SER A 5 6.30 27.33 -16.33
N ALA A 6 7.35 27.14 -17.11
CA ALA A 6 7.36 27.45 -18.53
C ALA A 6 8.25 26.47 -19.30
N ILE A 7 7.93 26.32 -20.58
CA ILE A 7 8.73 25.61 -21.57
C ILE A 7 8.88 26.47 -22.82
N ASN A 8 10.04 26.42 -23.47
CA ASN A 8 10.26 27.00 -24.80
C ASN A 8 11.31 26.20 -25.59
N GLN A 9 11.79 26.76 -26.71
CA GLN A 9 12.83 26.14 -27.53
C GLN A 9 13.84 27.18 -28.04
N ASP A 10 15.08 26.75 -28.27
CA ASP A 10 16.25 27.57 -28.66
C ASP A 10 16.18 28.21 -30.05
N GLY A 11 15.19 27.82 -30.86
CA GLY A 11 15.04 28.22 -32.25
C GLY A 11 16.22 27.77 -33.12
N ARG A 12 16.67 28.68 -33.99
CA ARG A 12 17.82 28.46 -34.88
C ARG A 12 19.11 28.87 -34.17
N SER A 13 19.77 27.93 -33.50
CA SER A 13 21.08 28.10 -32.85
C SER A 13 22.25 27.72 -33.78
N ASN A 14 23.50 27.84 -33.30
CA ASN A 14 24.74 27.55 -34.05
C ASN A 14 25.00 26.03 -34.29
N GLY A 15 23.94 25.22 -34.24
CA GLY A 15 23.98 23.77 -34.37
C GLY A 15 22.91 23.14 -33.49
N LEU A 16 22.41 21.95 -33.85
CA LEU A 16 21.30 21.31 -33.14
C LEU A 16 21.55 21.18 -31.62
N THR A 17 22.80 20.96 -31.22
CA THR A 17 23.22 20.75 -29.83
C THR A 17 23.68 22.03 -29.12
N ALA A 18 23.72 23.16 -29.81
CA ALA A 18 24.21 24.42 -29.24
C ALA A 18 23.07 25.12 -28.48
N PRO A 19 23.22 25.35 -27.17
CA PRO A 19 22.18 26.03 -26.38
C PRO A 19 22.05 27.51 -26.75
N ASN A 20 20.88 28.10 -26.50
CA ASN A 20 20.60 29.52 -26.76
C ASN A 20 20.29 30.31 -25.47
N GLY A 21 21.22 31.18 -25.06
CA GLY A 21 21.10 31.99 -23.84
C GLY A 21 19.84 32.87 -23.78
N PRO A 22 19.51 33.66 -24.82
CA PRO A 22 18.27 34.44 -24.86
C PRO A 22 16.99 33.60 -24.70
N SER A 23 16.95 32.40 -25.27
CA SER A 23 15.83 31.47 -25.05
C SER A 23 15.78 30.96 -23.61
N GLN A 24 16.92 30.66 -22.99
CA GLN A 24 16.97 30.29 -21.57
C GLN A 24 16.52 31.43 -20.65
N GLU A 25 16.94 32.67 -20.93
CA GLU A 25 16.45 33.87 -20.23
C GLU A 25 14.92 33.98 -20.36
N ALA A 26 14.40 33.86 -21.58
CA ALA A 26 12.98 34.00 -21.87
C ALA A 26 12.13 32.95 -21.12
N VAL A 27 12.56 31.69 -21.05
CA VAL A 27 11.80 30.65 -20.33
C VAL A 27 11.81 30.89 -18.82
N ILE A 28 12.91 31.37 -18.25
CA ILE A 28 13.00 31.69 -16.82
C ILE A 28 12.06 32.85 -16.49
N ARG A 29 12.10 33.95 -17.26
CA ARG A 29 11.19 35.10 -17.08
C ARG A 29 9.73 34.68 -17.23
N ALA A 30 9.42 33.82 -18.21
CA ALA A 30 8.06 33.32 -18.41
C ALA A 30 7.58 32.49 -17.20
N ALA A 31 8.41 31.63 -16.62
CA ALA A 31 8.05 30.84 -15.45
C ALA A 31 7.83 31.70 -14.19
N LEU A 32 8.66 32.73 -13.98
CA LEU A 32 8.51 33.71 -12.90
C LEU A 32 7.21 34.50 -13.03
N ALA A 33 6.94 35.03 -14.24
CA ALA A 33 5.71 35.75 -14.54
C ALA A 33 4.47 34.87 -14.38
N ASN A 34 4.52 33.62 -14.85
CA ASN A 34 3.46 32.63 -14.69
C ASN A 34 3.15 32.37 -13.21
N GLY A 35 4.17 32.35 -12.35
CA GLY A 35 4.02 32.11 -10.92
C GLY A 35 3.75 33.36 -10.07
N GLY A 36 3.77 34.56 -10.66
CA GLY A 36 3.68 35.83 -9.93
C GLY A 36 4.81 35.99 -8.89
N VAL A 37 5.99 35.42 -9.16
CA VAL A 37 7.14 35.44 -8.26
C VAL A 37 8.15 36.46 -8.79
N ASP A 38 8.57 37.38 -7.92
CA ASP A 38 9.63 38.32 -8.24
C ASP A 38 10.99 37.58 -8.27
N ALA A 39 11.82 37.88 -9.27
CA ALA A 39 13.16 37.32 -9.40
C ALA A 39 14.03 37.55 -8.14
N ALA A 40 13.81 38.66 -7.41
CA ALA A 40 14.51 38.97 -6.17
C ALA A 40 14.12 38.05 -5.00
N GLN A 41 12.97 37.37 -5.06
CA GLN A 41 12.53 36.42 -4.03
C GLN A 41 13.20 35.05 -4.15
N VAL A 42 13.64 34.67 -5.35
CA VAL A 42 14.34 33.41 -5.57
C VAL A 42 15.71 33.45 -4.89
N SER A 43 16.12 32.42 -4.17
CA SER A 43 17.43 32.39 -3.48
C SER A 43 18.27 31.17 -3.83
N TYR A 44 17.69 30.23 -4.58
CA TYR A 44 18.39 29.05 -5.09
C TYR A 44 17.95 28.74 -6.52
N ILE A 45 18.89 28.37 -7.39
CA ILE A 45 18.61 27.78 -8.70
C ILE A 45 19.29 26.42 -8.77
N GLU A 46 18.49 25.39 -8.99
CA GLU A 46 18.96 24.11 -9.47
C GLU A 46 19.13 24.18 -10.99
N THR A 47 20.35 24.42 -11.41
CA THR A 47 20.76 24.60 -12.81
C THR A 47 20.65 23.31 -13.62
N HIS A 48 20.65 23.43 -14.94
CA HIS A 48 20.88 22.31 -15.82
C HIS A 48 22.31 21.78 -15.63
N GLY A 49 23.33 22.64 -15.57
CA GLY A 49 24.63 22.37 -14.95
C GLY A 49 25.27 21.03 -15.38
N THR A 50 25.56 20.92 -16.67
CA THR A 50 26.01 19.67 -17.30
C THR A 50 27.51 19.43 -17.20
N GLY A 51 28.28 20.47 -16.87
CA GLY A 51 29.74 20.46 -16.97
C GLY A 51 30.24 20.66 -18.40
N THR A 52 29.40 21.12 -19.33
CA THR A 52 29.83 21.36 -20.72
C THR A 52 30.54 22.70 -20.83
N SER A 53 31.65 22.74 -21.58
CA SER A 53 32.46 23.96 -21.76
C SER A 53 31.73 25.10 -22.46
N LEU A 54 30.68 24.79 -23.24
CA LEU A 54 29.84 25.76 -23.93
C LEU A 54 28.53 26.05 -23.21
N GLY A 55 27.85 25.01 -22.71
CA GLY A 55 26.49 25.15 -22.16
C GLY A 55 26.46 25.82 -20.80
N ASP A 56 27.37 25.44 -19.90
CA ASP A 56 27.40 25.99 -18.55
C ASP A 56 27.65 27.52 -18.55
N PRO A 57 28.58 28.09 -19.37
CA PRO A 57 28.69 29.54 -19.49
C PRO A 57 27.45 30.25 -20.01
N ILE A 58 26.76 29.67 -21.01
CA ILE A 58 25.53 30.24 -21.58
C ILE A 58 24.41 30.26 -20.53
N GLU A 59 24.27 29.18 -19.75
CA GLU A 59 23.28 29.10 -18.68
C GLU A 59 23.55 30.13 -17.57
N VAL A 60 24.80 30.24 -17.10
CA VAL A 60 25.14 31.17 -16.02
C VAL A 60 24.94 32.63 -16.47
N GLN A 61 25.25 32.97 -17.72
CA GLN A 61 24.97 34.29 -18.29
C GLN A 61 23.46 34.58 -18.33
N ALA A 62 22.64 33.63 -18.78
CA ALA A 62 21.18 33.77 -18.79
C ALA A 62 20.62 33.98 -17.36
N LEU A 63 21.15 33.25 -16.38
CA LEU A 63 20.78 33.42 -14.96
C LEU A 63 21.20 34.80 -14.43
N GLY A 64 22.42 35.25 -14.75
CA GLY A 64 22.91 36.58 -14.38
C GLY A 64 22.01 37.70 -14.93
N ALA A 65 21.60 37.59 -16.20
CA ALA A 65 20.72 38.57 -16.85
C ALA A 65 19.31 38.64 -16.21
N VAL A 66 18.78 37.53 -15.69
CA VAL A 66 17.48 37.52 -15.02
C VAL A 66 17.56 37.97 -13.57
N PHE A 67 18.53 37.45 -12.82
CA PHE A 67 18.50 37.49 -11.36
C PHE A 67 19.50 38.45 -10.73
N ASP A 68 20.67 38.67 -11.31
CA ASP A 68 21.74 39.46 -10.66
C ASP A 68 21.40 40.96 -10.70
N GLN A 69 20.78 41.42 -11.80
CA GLN A 69 20.39 42.83 -12.03
C GLN A 69 19.37 43.39 -11.03
N VAL A 70 18.67 42.53 -10.27
CA VAL A 70 17.57 42.93 -9.37
C VAL A 70 17.89 42.67 -7.90
N ARG A 71 19.14 42.29 -7.56
CA ARG A 71 19.54 41.92 -6.20
C ARG A 71 20.33 43.02 -5.52
N ALA A 72 19.93 43.37 -4.30
CA ALA A 72 20.70 44.23 -3.40
C ALA A 72 21.74 43.40 -2.62
N ASP A 73 22.76 42.89 -3.31
CA ASP A 73 23.89 42.10 -2.76
C ASP A 73 23.54 40.78 -2.06
N LYS A 74 22.29 40.31 -2.16
CA LYS A 74 21.86 39.00 -1.62
C LYS A 74 22.32 37.87 -2.54
N PRO A 75 23.04 36.84 -2.03
CA PRO A 75 23.56 35.77 -2.88
C PRO A 75 22.44 34.93 -3.51
N LEU A 76 22.63 34.55 -4.77
CA LEU A 76 21.86 33.51 -5.44
C LEU A 76 22.67 32.23 -5.47
N LEU A 77 22.20 31.21 -4.76
CA LEU A 77 22.88 29.93 -4.69
C LEU A 77 22.60 29.12 -5.97
N LEU A 78 23.64 28.60 -6.64
CA LEU A 78 23.54 27.80 -7.86
C LEU A 78 23.97 26.35 -7.60
N GLY A 79 23.06 25.39 -7.81
CA GLY A 79 23.35 23.97 -7.62
C GLY A 79 23.13 23.13 -8.88
N ALA A 80 23.75 21.96 -8.94
CA ALA A 80 23.55 20.95 -9.98
C ALA A 80 23.63 19.53 -9.39
N VAL A 81 22.51 18.82 -9.32
CA VAL A 81 22.35 17.44 -8.81
C VAL A 81 23.18 16.44 -9.60
N LYS A 82 23.49 16.78 -10.85
CA LYS A 82 24.30 15.96 -11.74
C LYS A 82 25.72 15.78 -11.23
N THR A 83 26.21 16.73 -10.43
CA THR A 83 27.49 16.56 -9.72
C THR A 83 27.43 15.45 -8.68
N ASN A 84 26.25 15.13 -8.13
CA ASN A 84 26.09 14.10 -7.10
C ASN A 84 25.75 12.71 -7.68
N ILE A 85 24.97 12.65 -8.77
CA ILE A 85 24.40 11.38 -9.28
C ILE A 85 24.59 11.16 -10.78
N GLY A 86 25.32 12.04 -11.47
CA GLY A 86 25.48 12.02 -12.92
C GLY A 86 24.30 12.61 -13.69
N HIS A 87 24.46 12.74 -15.01
CA HIS A 87 23.42 13.23 -15.91
C HIS A 87 22.43 12.11 -16.26
N LEU A 88 21.22 12.15 -15.71
CA LEU A 88 20.19 11.12 -15.93
C LEU A 88 19.34 11.36 -17.20
N GLU A 89 19.89 12.08 -18.18
CA GLU A 89 19.24 12.41 -19.45
C GLU A 89 17.81 12.96 -19.26
N SER A 90 16.80 12.26 -19.79
CA SER A 90 15.40 12.65 -19.68
C SER A 90 14.89 12.77 -18.23
N ALA A 91 15.57 12.13 -17.27
CA ALA A 91 15.25 12.23 -15.84
C ALA A 91 16.04 13.34 -15.12
N ALA A 92 16.89 14.10 -15.81
CA ALA A 92 17.68 15.16 -15.19
C ALA A 92 16.83 16.26 -14.54
N GLY A 93 15.73 16.67 -15.17
CA GLY A 93 14.83 17.70 -14.63
C GLY A 93 14.11 17.25 -13.37
N ILE A 94 13.58 16.02 -13.34
CA ILE A 94 12.89 15.51 -12.14
C ILE A 94 13.87 15.25 -10.99
N ALA A 95 15.11 14.84 -11.28
CA ALA A 95 16.15 14.72 -10.26
C ALA A 95 16.47 16.08 -9.60
N GLY A 96 16.56 17.15 -10.41
CA GLY A 96 16.73 18.51 -9.90
C GLY A 96 15.55 18.97 -9.03
N LEU A 97 14.32 18.69 -9.47
CA LEU A 97 13.12 18.96 -8.67
C LEU A 97 13.15 18.23 -7.33
N VAL A 98 13.49 16.94 -7.30
CA VAL A 98 13.59 16.16 -6.06
C VAL A 98 14.62 16.78 -5.11
N LYS A 99 15.79 17.19 -5.62
CA LYS A 99 16.80 17.87 -4.81
C LYS A 99 16.28 19.17 -4.21
N VAL A 100 15.59 20.01 -4.98
CA VAL A 100 15.00 21.26 -4.46
C VAL A 100 13.92 20.98 -3.41
N VAL A 101 13.05 20.00 -3.63
CA VAL A 101 12.01 19.65 -2.65
C VAL A 101 12.63 19.22 -1.33
N LEU A 102 13.68 18.40 -1.36
CA LEU A 102 14.43 18.02 -0.16
C LEU A 102 15.12 19.24 0.47
N ALA A 103 15.74 20.12 -0.33
CA ALA A 103 16.39 21.33 0.17
C ALA A 103 15.41 22.27 0.88
N LEU A 104 14.19 22.43 0.34
CA LEU A 104 13.10 23.18 0.97
C LEU A 104 12.64 22.50 2.28
N GLN A 105 12.46 21.18 2.27
CA GLN A 105 12.01 20.42 3.44
C GLN A 105 13.00 20.50 4.61
N TYR A 106 14.30 20.41 4.33
CA TYR A 106 15.34 20.46 5.34
C TYR A 106 15.87 21.88 5.61
N GLY A 107 15.42 22.88 4.85
CA GLY A 107 15.91 24.25 4.94
C GLY A 107 17.43 24.33 4.74
N ALA A 108 17.99 23.52 3.83
CA ALA A 108 19.44 23.41 3.62
C ALA A 108 19.78 23.13 2.15
N VAL A 109 20.85 23.75 1.66
CA VAL A 109 21.35 23.57 0.29
C VAL A 109 22.56 22.64 0.29
N PRO A 110 22.50 21.49 -0.41
CA PRO A 110 23.61 20.55 -0.51
C PRO A 110 24.73 21.09 -1.43
N ALA A 111 25.94 20.56 -1.24
CA ALA A 111 27.12 20.92 -2.01
C ALA A 111 27.05 20.47 -3.47
N ASN A 112 27.62 21.26 -4.38
CA ASN A 112 28.08 20.79 -5.68
C ASN A 112 29.36 19.98 -5.51
N LEU A 113 29.31 18.70 -5.87
CA LEU A 113 30.50 17.85 -5.82
C LEU A 113 31.41 18.10 -7.03
N HIS A 114 32.66 17.69 -6.94
CA HIS A 114 33.67 17.83 -8.00
C HIS A 114 34.00 19.29 -8.43
N LEU A 115 33.46 20.30 -7.75
CA LEU A 115 33.77 21.70 -7.97
C LEU A 115 35.06 22.10 -7.23
N GLN A 116 36.19 22.10 -7.95
CA GLN A 116 37.50 22.52 -7.41
C GLN A 116 37.84 23.98 -7.73
N GLN A 117 37.58 24.39 -8.96
CA GLN A 117 37.83 25.75 -9.46
C GLN A 117 36.64 26.20 -10.30
N ARG A 118 36.33 27.50 -10.26
CA ARG A 118 35.28 28.07 -11.11
C ARG A 118 35.75 28.12 -12.56
N SER A 119 34.83 27.94 -13.51
CA SER A 119 35.17 28.01 -14.95
C SER A 119 35.72 29.40 -15.29
N PRO A 120 36.87 29.51 -15.98
CA PRO A 120 37.44 30.80 -16.40
C PRO A 120 36.71 31.42 -17.60
N VAL A 121 35.81 30.67 -18.25
CA VAL A 121 35.01 31.14 -19.39
C VAL A 121 33.80 31.98 -18.94
N ILE A 122 33.43 31.87 -17.66
CA ILE A 122 32.34 32.64 -17.07
C ILE A 122 32.93 33.91 -16.46
N PRO A 123 32.46 35.12 -16.85
CA PRO A 123 32.89 36.37 -16.24
C PRO A 123 32.21 36.56 -14.88
N TRP A 124 32.74 35.91 -13.84
CA TRP A 124 32.11 35.89 -12.51
C TRP A 124 32.04 37.27 -11.86
N GLU A 125 32.96 38.16 -12.22
CA GLU A 125 32.98 39.57 -11.81
C GLU A 125 31.74 40.35 -12.27
N ASP A 126 31.12 39.95 -13.38
CA ASP A 126 29.89 40.57 -13.89
C ASP A 126 28.64 40.08 -13.13
N PHE A 127 28.77 39.01 -12.34
CA PHE A 127 27.68 38.37 -11.62
C PHE A 127 28.03 38.10 -10.14
N PRO A 128 28.34 39.14 -9.36
CA PRO A 128 28.91 39.01 -8.01
C PRO A 128 27.97 38.32 -7.01
N THR A 129 26.65 38.27 -7.27
CA THR A 129 25.71 37.60 -6.35
C THR A 129 25.65 36.08 -6.57
N LEU A 130 26.12 35.56 -7.71
CA LEU A 130 26.05 34.14 -8.01
C LEU A 130 27.07 33.34 -7.20
N THR A 131 26.58 32.39 -6.40
CA THR A 131 27.40 31.62 -5.45
C THR A 131 27.21 30.12 -5.65
N LEU A 132 28.32 29.40 -5.75
CA LEU A 132 28.34 27.94 -5.87
C LEU A 132 28.62 27.29 -4.51
N PRO A 133 27.64 26.65 -3.85
CA PRO A 133 27.87 25.96 -2.57
C PRO A 133 28.78 24.73 -2.76
N THR A 134 29.87 24.66 -2.00
CA THR A 134 30.82 23.54 -1.94
C THR A 134 30.70 22.69 -0.67
N ARG A 135 29.82 23.09 0.25
CA ARG A 135 29.48 22.40 1.49
C ARG A 135 27.98 22.48 1.76
N LEU A 136 27.44 21.58 2.57
CA LEU A 136 26.08 21.70 3.09
C LEU A 136 25.95 23.01 3.86
N SER A 137 24.92 23.80 3.53
CA SER A 137 24.69 25.11 4.15
C SER A 137 23.22 25.30 4.48
N THR A 138 22.94 26.00 5.59
CA THR A 138 21.58 26.40 5.94
C THR A 138 21.03 27.33 4.86
N TRP A 139 19.79 27.10 4.46
CA TRP A 139 19.08 27.96 3.52
C TRP A 139 18.30 29.02 4.29
N GLU A 140 18.93 30.16 4.50
CA GLU A 140 18.33 31.31 5.18
C GLU A 140 17.44 32.11 4.21
N ALA A 141 16.15 32.27 4.54
CA ALA A 141 15.23 33.12 3.79
C ALA A 141 14.14 33.66 4.73
N ALA A 142 14.24 34.94 5.11
CA ALA A 142 13.33 35.59 6.05
C ALA A 142 11.89 35.70 5.53
N ASP A 143 11.73 35.84 4.20
CA ASP A 143 10.42 36.03 3.52
C ASP A 143 9.91 34.74 2.84
N GLY A 144 10.40 33.58 3.29
CA GLY A 144 10.12 32.26 2.72
C GLY A 144 11.09 31.84 1.60
N ARG A 145 11.28 30.53 1.42
CA ARG A 145 12.26 29.99 0.44
C ARG A 145 11.63 29.81 -0.94
N PHE A 146 12.24 30.42 -1.95
CA PHE A 146 11.89 30.21 -3.37
C PHE A 146 13.10 29.72 -4.17
N ALA A 147 12.86 28.77 -5.06
CA ALA A 147 13.88 28.20 -5.94
C ALA A 147 13.41 28.00 -7.37
N GLY A 148 14.35 28.09 -8.32
CA GLY A 148 14.17 27.66 -9.70
C GLY A 148 14.76 26.26 -9.93
N VAL A 149 14.22 25.52 -10.90
CA VAL A 149 14.86 24.31 -11.48
C VAL A 149 14.87 24.46 -12.99
N SER A 150 16.05 24.35 -13.60
CA SER A 150 16.27 24.40 -15.04
C SER A 150 16.58 23.01 -15.61
N SER A 151 16.02 22.71 -16.79
CA SER A 151 16.34 21.49 -17.53
C SER A 151 16.31 21.77 -19.04
N PHE A 152 17.45 21.60 -19.70
CA PHE A 152 17.61 21.94 -21.12
C PHE A 152 17.95 20.68 -21.91
N GLY A 153 17.12 20.33 -22.88
CA GLY A 153 17.36 19.19 -23.76
C GLY A 153 18.38 19.55 -24.83
N PHE A 154 19.20 18.58 -25.26
CA PHE A 154 20.22 18.82 -26.28
C PHE A 154 19.64 19.32 -27.61
N SER A 155 18.37 19.06 -27.93
CA SER A 155 17.68 19.60 -29.11
C SER A 155 17.21 21.06 -28.94
N GLY A 156 17.58 21.70 -27.84
CA GLY A 156 17.22 23.07 -27.49
C GLY A 156 15.86 23.25 -26.83
N THR A 157 15.21 22.18 -26.35
CA THR A 157 13.95 22.32 -25.58
C THR A 157 14.26 22.69 -24.14
N ASN A 158 13.78 23.84 -23.67
CA ASN A 158 14.05 24.31 -22.32
C ASN A 158 12.83 24.23 -21.43
N ALA A 159 13.01 23.84 -20.17
CA ALA A 159 12.01 23.88 -19.13
C ALA A 159 12.56 24.60 -17.89
N HIS A 160 11.74 25.46 -17.29
CA HIS A 160 12.04 26.07 -16.00
C HIS A 160 10.81 26.02 -15.09
N ILE A 161 11.01 25.68 -13.82
CA ILE A 161 9.95 25.67 -12.80
C ILE A 161 10.37 26.50 -11.60
N VAL A 162 9.41 27.20 -11.00
CA VAL A 162 9.59 28.00 -9.79
C VAL A 162 8.86 27.32 -8.63
N LEU A 163 9.58 27.07 -7.55
CA LEU A 163 9.10 26.42 -6.34
C LEU A 163 9.11 27.41 -5.19
N GLY A 164 8.08 27.38 -4.36
CA GLY A 164 8.04 28.07 -3.08
C GLY A 164 7.88 27.08 -1.93
N GLU A 165 8.37 27.44 -0.77
CA GLU A 165 8.16 26.72 0.49
C GLU A 165 6.67 26.47 0.74
N ALA A 166 6.35 25.31 1.31
CA ALA A 166 4.99 25.00 1.71
C ALA A 166 4.60 25.87 2.91
N PRO A 167 3.37 26.42 2.97
CA PRO A 167 2.91 27.09 4.17
C PRO A 167 2.97 26.12 5.35
N LEU A 168 3.28 26.63 6.54
CA LEU A 168 3.21 25.84 7.76
C LEU A 168 1.80 25.27 7.89
N ALA A 169 1.71 23.95 8.01
CA ALA A 169 0.42 23.29 8.20
C ALA A 169 -0.19 23.78 9.52
N GLN A 170 -1.28 24.54 9.44
CA GLN A 170 -2.08 24.84 10.62
C GLN A 170 -2.60 23.51 11.20
N GLU A 171 -2.47 23.34 12.51
CA GLU A 171 -3.07 22.19 13.16
C GLU A 171 -4.59 22.28 13.01
N ALA A 172 -5.16 21.39 12.19
CA ALA A 172 -6.59 21.20 12.16
C ALA A 172 -7.02 20.80 13.58
N ALA A 173 -7.90 21.60 14.20
CA ALA A 173 -8.47 21.27 15.48
C ALA A 173 -9.22 19.94 15.35
N ALA A 174 -8.87 18.95 16.17
CA ALA A 174 -9.64 17.72 16.25
C ALA A 174 -11.04 18.05 16.76
N GLN A 175 -12.08 17.45 16.16
CA GLN A 175 -13.46 17.68 16.61
C GLN A 175 -13.75 16.96 17.93
N VAL A 176 -12.98 15.91 18.24
CA VAL A 176 -13.09 15.07 19.44
C VAL A 176 -11.72 14.65 19.95
N GLY A 177 -11.67 14.18 21.21
CA GLY A 177 -10.50 13.52 21.79
C GLY A 177 -10.09 12.27 21.01
N GLU A 178 -8.83 11.86 21.17
CA GLU A 178 -8.30 10.66 20.49
C GLU A 178 -9.01 9.38 20.97
N ARG A 179 -9.21 8.43 20.05
CA ARG A 179 -9.80 7.12 20.39
C ARG A 179 -8.79 6.24 21.16
N PRO A 180 -9.26 5.30 22.00
CA PRO A 180 -8.36 4.48 22.82
C PRO A 180 -7.58 3.42 22.02
N LEU A 181 -8.09 2.99 20.87
CA LEU A 181 -7.51 1.94 20.02
C LEU A 181 -7.49 2.37 18.55
N HIS A 182 -6.52 1.88 17.79
CA HIS A 182 -6.37 2.12 16.36
C HIS A 182 -6.33 0.80 15.60
N VAL A 183 -6.77 0.83 14.34
CA VAL A 183 -6.62 -0.30 13.42
C VAL A 183 -5.55 0.03 12.38
N LEU A 184 -4.53 -0.81 12.27
CA LEU A 184 -3.50 -0.73 11.23
C LEU A 184 -3.77 -1.82 10.18
N ALA A 185 -4.07 -1.40 8.95
CA ALA A 185 -4.36 -2.27 7.84
C ALA A 185 -3.17 -2.30 6.86
N LEU A 186 -2.61 -3.49 6.63
CA LEU A 186 -1.59 -3.75 5.64
C LEU A 186 -2.13 -4.65 4.53
N SER A 187 -1.55 -4.55 3.34
CA SER A 187 -1.84 -5.49 2.27
C SER A 187 -0.70 -5.64 1.27
N ALA A 188 -0.65 -6.78 0.58
CA ALA A 188 0.28 -7.02 -0.50
C ALA A 188 -0.29 -7.96 -1.57
N ARG A 189 0.42 -8.08 -2.69
CA ARG A 189 0.00 -8.98 -3.80
C ARG A 189 0.29 -10.46 -3.53
N ASN A 190 1.11 -10.78 -2.53
CA ASN A 190 1.40 -12.14 -2.09
C ASN A 190 1.77 -12.16 -0.60
N GLU A 191 1.85 -13.35 -0.02
CA GLU A 191 2.15 -13.57 1.40
C GLU A 191 3.55 -13.08 1.79
N THR A 192 4.58 -13.37 0.99
CA THR A 192 5.97 -12.95 1.26
C THR A 192 6.07 -11.44 1.37
N ALA A 193 5.49 -10.71 0.41
CA ALA A 193 5.48 -9.26 0.43
C ALA A 193 4.67 -8.68 1.61
N LEU A 194 3.60 -9.35 2.05
CA LEU A 194 2.85 -8.92 3.24
C LEU A 194 3.68 -9.08 4.51
N ARG A 195 4.40 -10.19 4.63
CA ARG A 195 5.30 -10.47 5.75
C ARG A 195 6.49 -9.49 5.81
N GLU A 196 7.15 -9.24 4.69
CA GLU A 196 8.24 -8.25 4.58
C GLU A 196 7.74 -6.83 4.88
N LEU A 197 6.52 -6.49 4.44
CA LEU A 197 5.89 -5.21 4.75
C LEU A 197 5.60 -5.08 6.26
N ALA A 198 5.07 -6.13 6.88
CA ALA A 198 4.80 -6.16 8.32
C ALA A 198 6.08 -5.99 9.14
N GLU A 199 7.16 -6.67 8.75
CA GLU A 199 8.48 -6.53 9.37
C GLU A 199 9.04 -5.10 9.21
N ALA A 200 8.91 -4.51 8.02
CA ALA A 200 9.34 -3.13 7.79
C ALA A 200 8.57 -2.13 8.65
N TYR A 201 7.27 -2.35 8.86
CA TYR A 201 6.44 -1.51 9.75
C TYR A 201 6.81 -1.69 11.22
N ALA A 202 7.05 -2.92 11.68
CA ALA A 202 7.51 -3.20 13.03
C ALA A 202 8.82 -2.45 13.33
N ASN A 203 9.77 -2.50 12.40
CA ASN A 203 11.05 -1.78 12.52
C ASN A 203 10.89 -0.25 12.61
N VAL A 204 9.94 0.33 11.87
CA VAL A 204 9.66 1.78 11.95
C VAL A 204 9.04 2.15 13.28
N LEU A 205 8.07 1.36 13.77
CA LEU A 205 7.43 1.61 15.06
C LEU A 205 8.43 1.49 16.22
N LYS A 206 9.32 0.49 16.17
CA LYS A 206 10.39 0.30 17.16
C LYS A 206 11.36 1.49 17.22
N ARG A 207 11.84 1.97 16.06
CA ARG A 207 12.77 3.10 15.99
C ARG A 207 12.15 4.43 16.41
N GLY A 208 10.86 4.62 16.12
CA GLY A 208 10.13 5.81 16.54
C GLY A 208 10.16 5.99 18.05
N ASP A 209 10.05 4.89 18.79
CA ASP A 209 10.10 4.85 20.25
C ASP A 209 11.52 5.15 20.79
N GLU A 210 12.55 4.57 20.18
CA GLU A 210 13.96 4.76 20.57
C GLU A 210 14.49 6.20 20.31
N SER A 211 13.97 6.88 19.28
CA SER A 211 14.46 8.20 18.86
C SER A 211 14.03 9.37 19.76
N GLY A 212 13.12 9.14 20.72
CA GLY A 212 12.63 10.18 21.65
C GLY A 212 11.92 11.37 20.98
N GLN A 213 11.71 11.34 19.66
CA GLN A 213 10.96 12.33 18.90
C GLN A 213 9.47 12.17 19.21
N LYS A 214 9.06 12.66 20.38
CA LYS A 214 7.65 12.82 20.75
C LYS A 214 7.00 13.71 19.70
N ALA A 215 6.20 13.12 18.82
CA ALA A 215 5.25 13.89 18.03
C ALA A 215 4.43 14.77 19.00
N ALA A 216 4.23 16.05 18.66
CA ALA A 216 3.40 16.96 19.45
C ALA A 216 1.99 16.34 19.63
N GLY A 217 1.73 15.73 20.79
CA GLY A 217 0.51 14.97 21.11
C GLY A 217 0.69 13.52 21.62
N GLY A 218 1.92 13.02 21.79
CA GLY A 218 2.22 11.75 22.49
C GLY A 218 2.21 10.48 21.61
N GLU A 219 2.58 9.33 22.19
CA GLU A 219 2.77 8.04 21.49
C GLU A 219 1.50 7.52 20.78
N ARG A 220 0.32 7.79 21.35
CA ARG A 220 -0.96 7.42 20.73
C ARG A 220 -1.22 8.15 19.41
N LYS A 221 -0.90 9.45 19.36
CA LYS A 221 -1.02 10.26 18.13
C LYS A 221 -0.04 9.79 17.05
N ALA A 222 1.14 9.29 17.44
CA ALA A 222 2.10 8.72 16.50
C ALA A 222 1.56 7.45 15.82
N LEU A 223 0.95 6.51 16.57
CA LEU A 223 0.29 5.34 15.97
C LEU A 223 -0.89 5.75 15.08
N ALA A 224 -1.68 6.74 15.49
CA ALA A 224 -2.83 7.23 14.73
C ALA A 224 -2.44 7.71 13.33
N ASP A 225 -1.36 8.49 13.21
CA ASP A 225 -0.85 8.99 11.93
C ASP A 225 -0.27 7.86 11.05
N VAL A 226 0.41 6.87 11.65
CA VAL A 226 0.89 5.67 10.95
C VAL A 226 -0.29 4.87 10.40
N ALA A 227 -1.29 4.57 11.23
CA ALA A 227 -2.50 3.84 10.84
C ALA A 227 -3.25 4.58 9.74
N TYR A 228 -3.50 5.89 9.90
CA TYR A 228 -4.15 6.71 8.88
C TYR A 228 -3.40 6.70 7.54
N THR A 229 -2.07 6.84 7.58
CA THR A 229 -1.26 6.83 6.36
C THR A 229 -1.30 5.47 5.67
N ALA A 230 -1.22 4.38 6.43
CA ALA A 230 -1.32 3.02 5.90
C ALA A 230 -2.70 2.75 5.29
N ASN A 231 -3.76 3.12 6.03
CA ASN A 231 -5.14 2.79 5.69
C ASN A 231 -5.68 3.68 4.57
N ALA A 232 -5.54 5.01 4.66
CA ALA A 232 -6.10 5.94 3.69
C ALA A 232 -5.11 6.36 2.59
N GLY A 233 -3.80 6.13 2.79
CA GLY A 233 -2.74 6.59 1.90
C GLY A 233 -2.11 5.52 1.01
N ARG A 234 -2.46 4.25 1.16
CA ARG A 234 -1.89 3.13 0.39
C ARG A 234 -2.96 2.39 -0.40
N SER A 235 -2.52 1.67 -1.44
CA SER A 235 -3.38 0.75 -2.17
C SER A 235 -3.65 -0.52 -1.36
N HIS A 236 -4.86 -1.07 -1.47
CA HIS A 236 -5.26 -2.32 -0.82
C HIS A 236 -5.28 -3.50 -1.79
N PHE A 237 -4.50 -4.53 -1.51
CA PHE A 237 -4.36 -5.76 -2.30
C PHE A 237 -5.10 -6.96 -1.68
N SER A 238 -4.94 -8.16 -2.25
CA SER A 238 -5.66 -9.38 -1.88
C SER A 238 -5.19 -10.02 -0.58
N HIS A 239 -3.88 -10.05 -0.30
CA HIS A 239 -3.36 -10.53 0.98
C HIS A 239 -3.45 -9.38 1.98
N ARG A 240 -4.24 -9.55 3.04
CA ARG A 240 -4.59 -8.48 3.97
C ARG A 240 -4.27 -8.88 5.41
N LEU A 241 -3.81 -7.90 6.16
CA LEU A 241 -3.60 -7.95 7.60
C LEU A 241 -4.29 -6.72 8.21
N ALA A 242 -5.05 -6.91 9.28
CA ALA A 242 -5.53 -5.84 10.13
C ALA A 242 -5.20 -6.17 11.59
N LEU A 243 -4.67 -5.19 12.31
CA LEU A 243 -4.37 -5.32 13.73
C LEU A 243 -4.95 -4.16 14.52
N THR A 244 -5.50 -4.45 15.69
CA THR A 244 -6.03 -3.45 16.63
C THR A 244 -5.00 -3.23 17.74
N ALA A 245 -4.55 -1.99 17.93
CA ALA A 245 -3.51 -1.67 18.90
C ALA A 245 -3.78 -0.36 19.63
N ALA A 246 -3.37 -0.30 20.90
CA ALA A 246 -3.50 0.90 21.75
C ALA A 246 -2.38 1.93 21.52
N ASN A 247 -1.19 1.47 21.16
CA ASN A 247 0.00 2.31 20.99
C ASN A 247 1.02 1.63 20.07
N ALA A 248 2.11 2.33 19.76
CA ALA A 248 3.14 1.86 18.83
C ALA A 248 3.80 0.54 19.29
N ALA A 249 4.04 0.36 20.59
CA ALA A 249 4.65 -0.85 21.14
C ALA A 249 3.74 -2.08 21.01
N ASP A 250 2.44 -1.92 21.27
CA ASP A 250 1.44 -2.98 21.05
C ASP A 250 1.34 -3.36 19.56
N ALA A 251 1.31 -2.37 18.67
CA ALA A 251 1.29 -2.60 17.23
C ALA A 251 2.57 -3.31 16.74
N GLU A 252 3.74 -2.92 17.25
CA GLU A 252 5.03 -3.57 16.94
C GLU A 252 5.04 -5.03 17.38
N ALA A 253 4.62 -5.32 18.62
CA ALA A 253 4.57 -6.68 19.14
C ALA A 253 3.63 -7.57 18.33
N GLN A 254 2.48 -7.05 17.89
CA GLN A 254 1.54 -7.79 17.04
C GLN A 254 2.08 -8.02 15.62
N LEU A 255 2.77 -7.05 15.01
CA LEU A 255 3.45 -7.24 13.73
C LEU A 255 4.57 -8.28 13.84
N ALA A 256 5.36 -8.24 14.93
CA ALA A 256 6.39 -9.24 15.20
C ALA A 256 5.77 -10.64 15.40
N ALA A 257 4.62 -10.74 16.07
CA ALA A 257 3.87 -12.00 16.21
C ALA A 257 3.37 -12.53 14.86
N PHE A 258 2.84 -11.65 13.98
CA PHE A 258 2.46 -12.01 12.62
C PHE A 258 3.63 -12.57 11.81
N VAL A 259 4.77 -11.88 11.86
CA VAL A 259 6.02 -12.34 11.24
C VAL A 259 6.50 -13.65 11.88
N ALA A 260 6.27 -13.89 13.17
CA ALA A 260 6.55 -15.20 13.78
C ALA A 260 5.54 -16.31 13.41
N GLY A 261 4.51 -16.01 12.61
CA GLY A 261 3.42 -16.95 12.27
C GLY A 261 2.46 -17.23 13.44
N LYS A 262 2.46 -16.40 14.47
CA LYS A 262 1.58 -16.53 15.64
C LYS A 262 0.28 -15.78 15.40
N LYS A 263 -0.83 -16.29 15.94
CA LYS A 263 -2.15 -15.62 15.95
C LYS A 263 -2.39 -14.92 17.28
N THR A 264 -3.07 -13.78 17.26
CA THR A 264 -3.50 -13.03 18.46
C THR A 264 -4.98 -12.64 18.31
N GLU A 265 -5.68 -12.34 19.42
CA GLU A 265 -7.12 -11.98 19.40
C GLU A 265 -7.38 -10.71 18.57
N ASN A 266 -6.45 -9.75 18.61
CA ASN A 266 -6.55 -8.44 17.95
C ASN A 266 -6.00 -8.40 16.52
N MET A 267 -5.69 -9.56 15.95
CA MET A 267 -5.09 -9.66 14.62
C MET A 267 -5.97 -10.51 13.69
N GLN A 268 -6.32 -9.94 12.55
CA GLN A 268 -7.04 -10.60 11.47
C GLN A 268 -6.14 -10.63 10.24
N SER A 269 -5.99 -11.80 9.62
CA SER A 269 -5.29 -11.94 8.34
C SER A 269 -6.06 -12.87 7.41
N GLY A 270 -5.97 -12.62 6.12
CA GLY A 270 -6.70 -13.39 5.12
C GLY A 270 -6.31 -13.04 3.70
N VAL A 271 -6.83 -13.85 2.76
CA VAL A 271 -6.66 -13.64 1.33
C VAL A 271 -8.03 -13.46 0.72
N PHE A 272 -8.27 -12.29 0.14
CA PHE A 272 -9.45 -12.03 -0.65
C PHE A 272 -9.21 -12.43 -2.12
N VAL A 273 -9.91 -13.48 -2.58
CA VAL A 273 -9.75 -14.08 -3.92
C VAL A 273 -10.91 -13.67 -4.87
N GLY A 274 -11.83 -12.81 -4.43
CA GLY A 274 -13.00 -12.41 -5.22
C GLY A 274 -12.74 -11.30 -6.24
N THR A 275 -13.48 -11.33 -7.36
CA THR A 275 -13.55 -10.19 -8.31
C THR A 275 -14.69 -9.22 -7.99
N ARG A 276 -15.65 -9.64 -7.14
CA ARG A 276 -16.80 -8.84 -6.70
C ARG A 276 -16.71 -8.57 -5.21
N ARG A 277 -17.22 -7.41 -4.78
CA ARG A 277 -17.34 -7.09 -3.35
C ARG A 277 -18.20 -8.17 -2.64
N PRO A 278 -17.83 -8.61 -1.42
CA PRO A 278 -18.68 -9.47 -0.61
C PRO A 278 -20.02 -8.80 -0.33
N LYS A 279 -21.11 -9.57 -0.39
CA LYS A 279 -22.43 -9.08 0.05
C LYS A 279 -22.58 -9.18 1.55
N ILE A 280 -23.08 -8.10 2.15
CA ILE A 280 -23.20 -7.95 3.60
C ILE A 280 -24.68 -7.97 4.00
N ALA A 281 -25.02 -8.77 5.01
CA ALA A 281 -26.31 -8.71 5.68
C ALA A 281 -26.16 -8.12 7.08
N PHE A 282 -26.97 -7.12 7.41
CA PHE A 282 -27.09 -6.65 8.80
C PHE A 282 -28.22 -7.41 9.50
N LEU A 283 -27.91 -7.94 10.67
CA LEU A 283 -28.82 -8.63 11.57
C LEU A 283 -29.07 -7.75 12.78
N PHE A 284 -30.33 -7.50 13.11
CA PHE A 284 -30.74 -6.62 14.20
C PHE A 284 -31.34 -7.43 15.35
N THR A 285 -30.77 -7.30 16.54
CA THR A 285 -31.00 -8.19 17.68
C THR A 285 -32.43 -8.09 18.22
N GLY A 286 -32.88 -9.16 18.89
CA GLY A 286 -34.19 -9.20 19.54
C GLY A 286 -34.14 -8.81 21.02
N GLN A 287 -35.31 -8.77 21.66
CA GLN A 287 -35.44 -8.56 23.09
C GLN A 287 -34.75 -9.67 23.91
N GLY A 288 -34.16 -9.29 25.05
CA GLY A 288 -33.37 -10.16 25.93
C GLY A 288 -31.86 -9.92 25.86
N ALA A 289 -31.42 -8.99 25.00
CA ALA A 289 -30.03 -8.62 24.80
C ALA A 289 -29.59 -7.33 25.48
N GLN A 290 -30.54 -6.58 26.03
CA GLN A 290 -30.32 -5.32 26.71
C GLN A 290 -29.58 -5.50 28.04
N TYR A 291 -28.72 -4.55 28.37
CA TYR A 291 -28.09 -4.43 29.69
C TYR A 291 -27.71 -2.96 29.95
N VAL A 292 -27.68 -2.56 31.22
CA VAL A 292 -27.26 -1.20 31.60
C VAL A 292 -25.80 -0.98 31.17
N GLY A 293 -25.54 0.16 30.53
CA GLY A 293 -24.21 0.53 30.04
C GLY A 293 -23.87 0.04 28.63
N MET A 294 -24.80 -0.61 27.92
CA MET A 294 -24.55 -1.04 26.54
C MET A 294 -24.27 0.15 25.61
N GLY A 295 -23.10 0.16 24.94
CA GLY A 295 -22.69 1.24 24.03
C GLY A 295 -22.17 2.50 24.72
N ARG A 296 -21.91 2.47 26.03
CA ARG A 296 -21.49 3.67 26.79
C ARG A 296 -20.13 4.19 26.33
N GLN A 297 -19.16 3.31 26.08
CA GLN A 297 -17.83 3.71 25.64
C GLN A 297 -17.89 4.38 24.26
N LEU A 298 -18.66 3.81 23.33
CA LEU A 298 -18.90 4.42 22.01
C LEU A 298 -19.65 5.74 22.11
N TYR A 299 -20.67 5.84 22.96
CA TYR A 299 -21.39 7.10 23.21
C TYR A 299 -20.43 8.19 23.69
N GLU A 300 -19.52 7.87 24.61
CA GLU A 300 -18.57 8.84 25.18
C GLU A 300 -17.46 9.26 24.22
N THR A 301 -17.12 8.45 23.20
CA THR A 301 -15.88 8.62 22.41
C THR A 301 -16.07 8.67 20.90
N GLN A 302 -17.22 8.27 20.35
CA GLN A 302 -17.48 8.20 18.92
C GLN A 302 -18.63 9.15 18.51
N PRO A 303 -18.36 10.22 17.73
CA PRO A 303 -19.36 11.25 17.46
C PRO A 303 -20.58 10.83 16.62
N VAL A 304 -20.41 9.95 15.63
CA VAL A 304 -21.51 9.46 14.78
C VAL A 304 -22.49 8.63 15.60
N PHE A 305 -21.98 7.70 16.40
CA PHE A 305 -22.76 6.87 17.31
C PHE A 305 -23.50 7.72 18.34
N ARG A 306 -22.80 8.67 18.97
CA ARG A 306 -23.40 9.62 19.93
C ARG A 306 -24.54 10.41 19.30
N ALA A 307 -24.31 11.02 18.14
CA ALA A 307 -25.31 11.84 17.45
C ALA A 307 -26.55 11.01 17.04
N ALA A 308 -26.36 9.76 16.61
CA ALA A 308 -27.46 8.87 16.30
C ALA A 308 -28.29 8.53 17.56
N LEU A 309 -27.63 8.24 18.68
CA LEU A 309 -28.32 7.90 19.94
C LEU A 309 -29.03 9.11 20.56
N GLU A 310 -28.42 10.30 20.51
CA GLU A 310 -29.04 11.56 20.92
C GLU A 310 -30.26 11.89 20.05
N LYS A 311 -30.17 11.68 18.73
CA LYS A 311 -31.32 11.85 17.84
C LYS A 311 -32.47 10.90 18.21
N CYS A 312 -32.16 9.63 18.50
CA CYS A 312 -33.18 8.67 18.95
C CYS A 312 -33.82 9.11 20.27
N GLN A 313 -33.03 9.60 21.23
CA GLN A 313 -33.56 10.12 22.49
C GLN A 313 -34.54 11.26 22.27
N GLU A 314 -34.19 12.26 21.46
CA GLU A 314 -35.06 13.44 21.25
C GLU A 314 -36.40 13.04 20.65
N VAL A 315 -36.40 12.10 19.69
CA VAL A 315 -37.63 11.55 19.11
C VAL A 315 -38.45 10.75 20.13
N LEU A 316 -37.80 10.02 21.03
CA LEU A 316 -38.46 9.17 22.03
C LEU A 316 -38.97 9.93 23.25
N ARG A 317 -38.52 11.17 23.46
CA ARG A 317 -38.88 12.01 24.62
C ARG A 317 -40.39 12.10 24.92
N PRO A 318 -41.30 12.27 23.94
CA PRO A 318 -42.75 12.29 24.22
C PRO A 318 -43.36 10.90 24.50
N TYR A 319 -42.64 9.81 24.24
CA TYR A 319 -43.15 8.45 24.36
C TYR A 319 -42.66 7.69 25.61
N LEU A 320 -41.61 8.19 26.28
CA LEU A 320 -41.01 7.57 27.46
C LEU A 320 -41.20 8.43 28.70
N GLN A 321 -41.42 7.82 29.87
CA GLN A 321 -41.55 8.57 31.13
C GLN A 321 -40.18 9.05 31.63
N HIS A 322 -39.14 8.24 31.43
CA HIS A 322 -37.75 8.59 31.71
C HIS A 322 -36.96 8.79 30.41
N PRO A 323 -36.02 9.76 30.36
CA PRO A 323 -35.14 9.94 29.21
C PRO A 323 -34.38 8.66 28.89
N LEU A 324 -34.28 8.32 27.60
CA LEU A 324 -33.68 7.06 27.16
C LEU A 324 -32.24 6.88 27.67
N LEU A 325 -31.41 7.93 27.54
CA LEU A 325 -30.00 7.84 27.95
C LEU A 325 -29.85 7.67 29.46
N ASP A 326 -30.78 8.18 30.27
CA ASP A 326 -30.76 7.96 31.72
C ASP A 326 -31.07 6.49 32.05
N VAL A 327 -31.97 5.84 31.30
CA VAL A 327 -32.25 4.40 31.46
C VAL A 327 -31.08 3.54 31.00
N MET A 328 -30.39 3.95 29.92
CA MET A 328 -29.24 3.21 29.38
C MET A 328 -27.96 3.40 30.20
N PHE A 329 -27.70 4.61 30.72
CA PHE A 329 -26.40 5.01 31.27
C PHE A 329 -26.45 5.66 32.66
N GLY A 330 -27.61 6.16 33.10
CA GLY A 330 -27.73 7.07 34.25
C GLY A 330 -27.33 6.44 35.57
N GLU A 331 -26.29 6.98 36.22
CA GLU A 331 -25.75 6.42 37.47
C GLU A 331 -26.75 6.46 38.63
N ARG A 332 -27.57 7.51 38.74
CA ARG A 332 -28.58 7.63 39.80
C ARG A 332 -29.80 6.74 39.57
N LEU A 333 -30.31 6.69 38.34
CA LEU A 333 -31.49 5.89 37.98
C LEU A 333 -31.16 4.39 37.92
N ALA A 334 -30.02 4.01 37.33
CA ALA A 334 -29.57 2.62 37.35
C ALA A 334 -29.16 2.13 38.74
N ALA A 335 -28.68 3.01 39.63
CA ALA A 335 -28.42 2.64 41.03
C ALA A 335 -29.71 2.50 41.85
N SER A 336 -30.75 3.28 41.55
CA SER A 336 -32.04 3.17 42.25
C SER A 336 -32.91 2.03 41.73
N ASP A 337 -32.88 1.76 40.42
CA ASP A 337 -33.61 0.67 39.79
C ASP A 337 -32.90 0.15 38.51
N PRO A 338 -31.95 -0.78 38.64
CA PRO A 338 -31.25 -1.37 37.49
C PRO A 338 -32.17 -2.26 36.63
N SER A 339 -33.40 -2.53 37.08
CA SER A 339 -34.34 -3.40 36.37
C SER A 339 -35.17 -2.65 35.34
N LEU A 340 -35.19 -1.31 35.38
CA LEU A 340 -35.98 -0.46 34.48
C LEU A 340 -35.72 -0.73 33.00
N ILE A 341 -34.46 -0.99 32.62
CA ILE A 341 -34.11 -1.34 31.22
C ILE A 341 -34.74 -2.66 30.76
N ASN A 342 -35.14 -3.54 31.69
CA ASN A 342 -35.82 -4.82 31.42
C ASN A 342 -37.35 -4.70 31.36
N GLU A 343 -37.91 -3.54 31.71
CA GLU A 343 -39.30 -3.25 31.38
C GLU A 343 -39.45 -3.10 29.88
N THR A 344 -40.47 -3.74 29.33
CA THR A 344 -40.68 -3.85 27.87
C THR A 344 -40.88 -2.49 27.20
N ALA A 345 -41.45 -1.52 27.93
CA ALA A 345 -41.60 -0.15 27.48
C ALA A 345 -40.26 0.56 27.23
N TYR A 346 -39.18 0.18 27.94
CA TYR A 346 -37.84 0.74 27.76
C TYR A 346 -36.91 -0.18 26.96
N THR A 347 -37.04 -1.50 27.13
CA THR A 347 -36.21 -2.48 26.42
C THR A 347 -36.28 -2.31 24.91
N GLN A 348 -37.49 -2.21 24.34
CA GLN A 348 -37.65 -2.19 22.88
C GLN A 348 -37.11 -0.88 22.26
N PRO A 349 -37.41 0.31 22.82
CA PRO A 349 -36.80 1.56 22.34
C PRO A 349 -35.29 1.62 22.56
N ALA A 350 -34.77 1.09 23.66
CA ALA A 350 -33.33 1.06 23.93
C ALA A 350 -32.57 0.17 22.95
N LEU A 351 -33.10 -1.03 22.66
CA LEU A 351 -32.56 -1.93 21.64
C LEU A 351 -32.63 -1.27 20.26
N PHE A 352 -33.77 -0.68 19.89
CA PHE A 352 -33.87 0.04 18.63
C PHE A 352 -32.78 1.12 18.50
N ALA A 353 -32.62 1.96 19.53
CA ALA A 353 -31.73 3.10 19.48
C ALA A 353 -30.26 2.70 19.37
N ILE A 354 -29.80 1.69 20.13
CA ILE A 354 -28.42 1.20 20.04
C ILE A 354 -28.15 0.51 18.70
N GLU A 355 -29.09 -0.32 18.24
CA GLU A 355 -28.96 -1.05 16.98
C GLU A 355 -28.91 -0.11 15.78
N TYR A 356 -29.74 0.94 15.78
CA TYR A 356 -29.70 2.01 14.79
C TYR A 356 -28.37 2.78 14.84
N ALA A 357 -27.90 3.17 16.03
CA ALA A 357 -26.64 3.89 16.19
C ALA A 357 -25.43 3.06 15.73
N LEU A 358 -25.42 1.75 15.97
CA LEU A 358 -24.41 0.83 15.45
C LEU A 358 -24.47 0.73 13.92
N ALA A 359 -25.66 0.65 13.33
CA ALA A 359 -25.82 0.63 11.88
C ALA A 359 -25.31 1.93 11.23
N GLU A 360 -25.63 3.08 11.80
CA GLU A 360 -25.11 4.38 11.34
C GLU A 360 -23.58 4.44 11.44
N LEU A 361 -23.00 3.93 12.53
CA LEU A 361 -21.56 3.87 12.70
C LEU A 361 -20.87 3.01 11.63
N TRP A 362 -21.33 1.78 11.40
CA TRP A 362 -20.79 0.91 10.37
C TRP A 362 -20.89 1.53 8.96
N GLN A 363 -22.06 2.10 8.64
CA GLN A 363 -22.28 2.75 7.35
C GLN A 363 -21.39 3.98 7.15
N SER A 364 -21.07 4.71 8.22
CA SER A 364 -20.13 5.85 8.19
C SER A 364 -18.71 5.44 7.82
N TRP A 365 -18.33 4.19 8.08
CA TRP A 365 -17.04 3.59 7.69
C TRP A 365 -17.10 2.92 6.30
N GLY A 366 -18.19 3.11 5.56
CA GLY A 366 -18.41 2.49 4.24
C GLY A 366 -18.92 1.05 4.29
N VAL A 367 -19.10 0.46 5.49
CA VAL A 367 -19.69 -0.88 5.65
C VAL A 367 -21.20 -0.78 5.51
N ARG A 368 -21.70 -1.01 4.30
CA ARG A 368 -23.12 -0.87 3.95
C ARG A 368 -23.78 -2.22 3.68
N PRO A 369 -25.00 -2.48 4.20
CA PRO A 369 -25.71 -3.72 3.94
C PRO A 369 -26.22 -3.80 2.50
N ASP A 370 -26.21 -5.02 1.94
CA ASP A 370 -26.97 -5.40 0.74
C ASP A 370 -28.34 -5.99 1.11
N ALA A 371 -28.44 -6.54 2.32
CA ALA A 371 -29.67 -7.09 2.88
C ALA A 371 -29.73 -6.82 4.39
N VAL A 372 -30.94 -6.80 4.93
CA VAL A 372 -31.19 -6.60 6.36
C VAL A 372 -32.29 -7.55 6.84
N THR A 373 -32.18 -7.98 8.09
CA THR A 373 -33.24 -8.70 8.81
C THR A 373 -33.11 -8.40 10.29
N GLY A 374 -34.22 -8.46 11.01
CA GLY A 374 -34.18 -8.43 12.48
C GLY A 374 -34.57 -9.77 13.08
N HIS A 375 -34.69 -9.77 14.42
CA HIS A 375 -35.42 -10.77 15.16
C HIS A 375 -36.42 -10.07 16.09
N SER A 376 -37.72 -10.21 15.81
CA SER A 376 -38.77 -9.52 16.56
C SER A 376 -38.52 -8.00 16.57
N VAL A 377 -38.10 -7.43 17.69
CA VAL A 377 -37.78 -6.00 17.87
C VAL A 377 -36.81 -5.47 16.82
N GLY A 378 -35.79 -6.23 16.46
CA GLY A 378 -34.79 -5.77 15.49
C GLY A 378 -35.35 -5.53 14.08
N GLU A 379 -36.52 -6.08 13.72
CA GLU A 379 -37.08 -5.86 12.38
C GLU A 379 -37.57 -4.42 12.18
N TYR A 380 -37.93 -3.73 13.26
CA TYR A 380 -38.26 -2.30 13.22
C TYR A 380 -37.03 -1.47 12.81
N VAL A 381 -35.85 -1.83 13.33
CA VAL A 381 -34.57 -1.20 12.93
C VAL A 381 -34.24 -1.57 11.49
N ALA A 382 -34.40 -2.84 11.11
CA ALA A 382 -34.19 -3.30 9.75
C ALA A 382 -35.07 -2.54 8.75
N ALA A 383 -36.33 -2.26 9.09
CA ALA A 383 -37.26 -1.48 8.26
C ALA A 383 -36.80 -0.03 8.09
N VAL A 384 -36.29 0.62 9.15
CA VAL A 384 -35.74 1.98 9.05
C VAL A 384 -34.45 2.00 8.23
N VAL A 385 -33.52 1.07 8.46
CA VAL A 385 -32.27 0.99 7.70
C VAL A 385 -32.52 0.64 6.23
N ALA A 386 -33.53 -0.18 5.94
CA ALA A 386 -34.01 -0.43 4.57
C ALA A 386 -34.70 0.78 3.93
N GLY A 387 -34.99 1.84 4.70
CA GLY A 387 -35.69 3.04 4.25
C GLY A 387 -37.19 2.86 4.06
N VAL A 388 -37.79 1.82 4.65
CA VAL A 388 -39.24 1.56 4.62
C VAL A 388 -39.99 2.50 5.54
N LEU A 389 -39.41 2.81 6.70
CA LEU A 389 -39.90 3.78 7.67
C LEU A 389 -38.86 4.89 7.85
N SER A 390 -39.31 6.09 8.21
CA SER A 390 -38.42 7.12 8.76
C SER A 390 -37.91 6.70 10.14
N LEU A 391 -36.84 7.33 10.63
CA LEU A 391 -36.37 7.09 11.99
C LEU A 391 -37.45 7.45 13.01
N GLU A 392 -38.13 8.56 12.76
CA GLU A 392 -39.19 9.11 13.58
C GLU A 392 -40.39 8.15 13.69
N ASP A 393 -40.88 7.63 12.55
CA ASP A 393 -41.98 6.68 12.50
C ASP A 393 -41.60 5.33 13.12
N GLY A 394 -40.37 4.86 12.87
CA GLY A 394 -39.85 3.62 13.46
C GLY A 394 -39.77 3.68 14.99
N LEU A 395 -39.29 4.79 15.52
CA LEU A 395 -39.20 5.04 16.97
C LEU A 395 -40.57 5.21 17.63
N GLN A 396 -41.50 5.93 16.97
CA GLN A 396 -42.88 6.02 17.44
C GLN A 396 -43.53 4.63 17.51
N LEU A 397 -43.36 3.82 16.47
CA LEU A 397 -43.97 2.49 16.39
C LEU A 397 -43.41 1.55 17.46
N ILE A 398 -42.10 1.52 17.65
CA ILE A 398 -41.48 0.63 18.65
C ILE A 398 -41.78 1.07 20.09
N ALA A 399 -41.84 2.37 20.37
CA ALA A 399 -42.25 2.88 21.67
C ALA A 399 -43.72 2.56 21.97
N THR A 400 -44.60 2.69 20.97
CA THR A 400 -46.01 2.29 21.08
C THR A 400 -46.13 0.79 21.36
N ARG A 401 -45.41 -0.05 20.60
CA ARG A 401 -45.37 -1.50 20.82
C ARG A 401 -44.91 -1.84 22.24
N GLY A 402 -43.81 -1.25 22.69
CA GLY A 402 -43.26 -1.46 24.02
C GLY A 402 -44.26 -1.10 25.13
N ARG A 403 -44.88 0.08 25.04
CA ARG A 403 -45.90 0.56 25.99
C ARG A 403 -47.11 -0.37 26.04
N LEU A 404 -47.66 -0.73 24.88
CA LEU A 404 -48.85 -1.57 24.80
C LEU A 404 -48.61 -2.98 25.32
N MET A 405 -47.46 -3.57 24.96
CA MET A 405 -47.07 -4.89 25.47
C MET A 405 -46.84 -4.86 26.99
N GLN A 406 -46.25 -3.80 27.53
CA GLN A 406 -46.02 -3.63 28.96
C GLN A 406 -47.32 -3.53 29.77
N ALA A 407 -48.40 -3.00 29.16
CA ALA A 407 -49.69 -2.82 29.81
C ALA A 407 -50.56 -4.09 29.83
N LEU A 408 -50.15 -5.16 29.15
CA LEU A 408 -50.89 -6.43 29.15
C LEU A 408 -50.82 -7.10 30.52
N PRO A 409 -51.80 -7.96 30.86
CA PRO A 409 -51.73 -8.76 32.08
C PRO A 409 -50.49 -9.66 32.09
N GLY A 410 -49.87 -9.80 33.27
CA GLY A 410 -48.82 -10.79 33.51
C GLY A 410 -49.34 -12.23 33.45
N GLY A 411 -48.45 -13.20 33.68
CA GLY A 411 -48.80 -14.64 33.68
C GLY A 411 -48.60 -15.35 32.34
N GLY A 412 -48.02 -14.67 31.36
CA GLY A 412 -47.48 -15.30 30.15
C GLY A 412 -46.12 -15.95 30.39
N ALA A 413 -45.77 -16.96 29.60
CA ALA A 413 -44.47 -17.62 29.62
C ALA A 413 -43.95 -17.88 28.20
N MET A 414 -42.64 -17.99 28.07
CA MET A 414 -41.97 -18.41 26.83
C MET A 414 -40.93 -19.49 27.14
N ALA A 415 -40.76 -20.45 26.23
CA ALA A 415 -39.77 -21.50 26.38
C ALA A 415 -39.13 -21.86 25.04
N ALA A 416 -37.80 -22.01 25.03
CA ALA A 416 -37.08 -22.62 23.93
C ALA A 416 -37.24 -24.15 24.02
N VAL A 417 -37.61 -24.78 22.91
CA VAL A 417 -37.79 -26.22 22.77
C VAL A 417 -36.80 -26.72 21.72
N PHE A 418 -36.05 -27.75 22.09
CA PHE A 418 -34.99 -28.31 21.24
C PHE A 418 -35.53 -29.48 20.40
N ALA A 419 -36.51 -29.19 19.54
CA ALA A 419 -37.15 -30.13 18.62
C ALA A 419 -37.53 -29.43 17.32
N ASP A 420 -37.93 -30.20 16.31
CA ASP A 420 -38.43 -29.67 15.04
C ASP A 420 -39.82 -29.05 15.18
N GLU A 421 -40.16 -28.19 14.22
CA GLU A 421 -41.42 -27.43 14.21
C GLU A 421 -42.65 -28.34 14.22
N ALA A 422 -42.64 -29.46 13.48
CA ALA A 422 -43.80 -30.35 13.38
C ALA A 422 -44.10 -31.03 14.71
N THR A 423 -43.06 -31.52 15.39
CA THR A 423 -43.16 -32.11 16.73
C THR A 423 -43.75 -31.12 17.75
N VAL A 424 -43.28 -29.87 17.74
CA VAL A 424 -43.74 -28.85 18.68
C VAL A 424 -45.17 -28.38 18.36
N MET A 425 -45.52 -28.28 17.07
CA MET A 425 -46.88 -27.95 16.65
C MET A 425 -47.90 -29.02 17.06
N ALA A 426 -47.54 -30.30 17.04
CA ALA A 426 -48.39 -31.38 17.53
C ALA A 426 -48.69 -31.25 19.03
N ALA A 427 -47.67 -30.90 19.84
CA ALA A 427 -47.84 -30.66 21.27
C ALA A 427 -48.61 -29.37 21.58
N LEU A 428 -48.52 -28.36 20.71
CA LEU A 428 -49.26 -27.09 20.83
C LEU A 428 -50.74 -27.20 20.47
N ALA A 429 -51.13 -28.13 19.59
CA ALA A 429 -52.48 -28.21 19.02
C ALA A 429 -53.62 -28.21 20.06
N PRO A 430 -53.54 -28.90 21.21
CA PRO A 430 -54.58 -28.85 22.26
C PRO A 430 -54.73 -27.47 22.92
N TYR A 431 -53.70 -26.62 22.82
CA TYR A 431 -53.60 -25.32 23.50
C TYR A 431 -53.61 -24.14 22.52
N ALA A 432 -54.03 -24.31 21.27
CA ALA A 432 -53.89 -23.31 20.20
C ALA A 432 -54.52 -21.93 20.50
N GLN A 433 -55.51 -21.87 21.39
CA GLN A 433 -56.13 -20.61 21.84
C GLN A 433 -55.35 -19.90 22.96
N GLN A 434 -54.42 -20.60 23.62
CA GLN A 434 -53.70 -20.13 24.81
C GLN A 434 -52.20 -19.99 24.56
N ALA A 435 -51.64 -20.74 23.61
CA ALA A 435 -50.23 -20.73 23.26
C ALA A 435 -50.03 -20.90 21.74
N SER A 436 -48.92 -20.36 21.24
CA SER A 436 -48.50 -20.54 19.86
C SER A 436 -46.98 -20.68 19.76
N LEU A 437 -46.55 -21.07 18.57
CA LEU A 437 -45.16 -20.93 18.15
C LEU A 437 -44.81 -19.43 18.09
N ALA A 438 -43.69 -19.05 18.69
CA ALA A 438 -43.21 -17.68 18.76
C ALA A 438 -41.97 -17.43 17.89
N ALA A 439 -41.12 -18.44 17.69
CA ALA A 439 -39.99 -18.34 16.79
C ALA A 439 -39.52 -19.72 16.29
N VAL A 440 -39.00 -19.74 15.06
CA VAL A 440 -38.26 -20.85 14.46
C VAL A 440 -36.84 -20.37 14.21
N ASN A 441 -35.94 -20.65 15.15
CA ASN A 441 -34.56 -20.17 15.16
C ASN A 441 -33.58 -21.14 14.50
N GLY A 442 -34.00 -22.38 14.25
CA GLY A 442 -33.24 -23.41 13.54
C GLY A 442 -34.08 -24.68 13.41
N ALA A 443 -33.54 -25.69 12.69
CA ALA A 443 -34.24 -26.94 12.42
C ALA A 443 -34.70 -27.69 13.68
N THR A 444 -33.96 -27.53 14.79
CA THR A 444 -34.25 -28.17 16.08
C THR A 444 -34.25 -27.16 17.24
N ASN A 445 -34.51 -25.89 16.95
CA ASN A 445 -34.52 -24.82 17.96
C ASN A 445 -35.70 -23.88 17.69
N VAL A 446 -36.80 -24.12 18.40
CA VAL A 446 -38.04 -23.35 18.28
C VAL A 446 -38.43 -22.76 19.62
N VAL A 447 -39.26 -21.74 19.62
CA VAL A 447 -39.74 -21.07 20.84
C VAL A 447 -41.26 -21.12 20.87
N ILE A 448 -41.83 -21.51 21.99
CA ILE A 448 -43.27 -21.44 22.26
C ILE A 448 -43.57 -20.31 23.24
N SER A 449 -44.77 -19.74 23.15
CA SER A 449 -45.21 -18.61 23.96
C SER A 449 -46.72 -18.66 24.19
N GLY A 450 -47.17 -18.31 25.40
CA GLY A 450 -48.59 -18.29 25.72
C GLY A 450 -48.87 -18.13 27.22
N ALA A 451 -50.08 -18.53 27.64
CA ALA A 451 -50.43 -18.61 29.05
C ALA A 451 -49.49 -19.56 29.81
N GLY A 452 -49.02 -19.17 30.99
CA GLY A 452 -48.02 -19.91 31.74
C GLY A 452 -48.42 -21.36 32.04
N THR A 453 -49.70 -21.59 32.36
CA THR A 453 -50.26 -22.94 32.59
C THR A 453 -50.26 -23.80 31.33
N ALA A 454 -50.60 -23.23 30.18
CA ALA A 454 -50.58 -23.94 28.90
C ALA A 454 -49.14 -24.28 28.49
N VAL A 455 -48.21 -23.31 28.60
CA VAL A 455 -46.79 -23.55 28.32
C VAL A 455 -46.23 -24.64 29.21
N ALA A 456 -46.51 -24.62 30.52
CA ALA A 456 -46.08 -25.67 31.44
C ALA A 456 -46.58 -27.06 31.02
N ALA A 457 -47.87 -27.19 30.70
CA ALA A 457 -48.44 -28.47 30.27
C ALA A 457 -47.86 -28.98 28.94
N ILE A 458 -47.53 -28.08 28.01
CA ILE A 458 -46.82 -28.42 26.76
C ILE A 458 -45.41 -28.93 27.09
N LEU A 459 -44.69 -28.24 27.98
CA LEU A 459 -43.35 -28.66 28.39
C LEU A 459 -43.35 -30.03 29.09
N ASP A 460 -44.34 -30.31 29.94
CA ASP A 460 -44.50 -31.62 30.59
C ASP A 460 -44.73 -32.73 29.54
N THR A 461 -45.55 -32.45 28.53
CA THR A 461 -45.82 -33.38 27.42
C THR A 461 -44.55 -33.66 26.61
N LEU A 462 -43.77 -32.62 26.30
CA LEU A 462 -42.50 -32.75 25.58
C LEU A 462 -41.44 -33.46 26.42
N GLN A 463 -41.39 -33.19 27.72
CA GLN A 463 -40.48 -33.86 28.65
C GLN A 463 -40.79 -35.35 28.75
N ALA A 464 -42.07 -35.75 28.77
CA ALA A 464 -42.48 -37.15 28.70
C ALA A 464 -42.01 -37.86 27.42
N GLN A 465 -41.74 -37.10 26.35
CA GLN A 465 -41.15 -37.57 25.09
C GLN A 465 -39.61 -37.46 25.05
N ASN A 466 -38.97 -37.14 26.18
CA ASN A 466 -37.53 -36.88 26.32
C ASN A 466 -37.01 -35.69 25.49
N ILE A 467 -37.87 -34.73 25.15
CA ILE A 467 -37.50 -33.51 24.44
C ILE A 467 -37.03 -32.46 25.45
N LYS A 468 -35.84 -31.91 25.22
CA LYS A 468 -35.27 -30.87 26.07
C LYS A 468 -35.96 -29.53 25.80
N SER A 469 -36.14 -28.75 26.87
CA SER A 469 -36.66 -27.39 26.81
C SER A 469 -35.98 -26.50 27.85
N ARG A 470 -36.11 -25.18 27.68
CA ARG A 470 -35.59 -24.16 28.59
C ARG A 470 -36.53 -22.98 28.65
N SER A 471 -37.01 -22.64 29.84
CA SER A 471 -37.78 -21.41 30.07
C SER A 471 -36.95 -20.17 29.77
N LEU A 472 -37.57 -19.20 29.12
CA LEU A 472 -36.98 -17.90 28.81
C LEU A 472 -37.43 -16.87 29.84
N VAL A 473 -36.50 -16.02 30.28
CA VAL A 473 -36.81 -14.93 31.20
C VAL A 473 -37.40 -13.79 30.39
N VAL A 474 -38.73 -13.64 30.46
CA VAL A 474 -39.49 -12.60 29.77
C VAL A 474 -40.55 -12.03 30.71
N SER A 475 -40.95 -10.78 30.48
CA SER A 475 -42.03 -10.13 31.22
C SER A 475 -43.42 -10.61 30.76
N HIS A 476 -43.56 -10.94 29.47
CA HIS A 476 -44.82 -11.30 28.82
C HIS A 476 -44.60 -12.36 27.74
N ALA A 477 -45.69 -13.01 27.31
CA ALA A 477 -45.70 -13.98 26.23
C ALA A 477 -45.78 -13.30 24.85
N PHE A 478 -44.63 -12.93 24.29
CA PHE A 478 -44.56 -12.33 22.95
C PHE A 478 -44.89 -13.33 21.83
N HIS A 479 -45.42 -12.86 20.70
CA HIS A 479 -45.82 -13.69 19.56
C HIS A 479 -46.83 -14.79 19.94
N SER A 480 -47.82 -14.43 20.75
CA SER A 480 -48.82 -15.35 21.32
C SER A 480 -50.23 -14.76 21.32
N PRO A 481 -51.29 -15.58 21.52
CA PRO A 481 -52.67 -15.08 21.62
C PRO A 481 -52.86 -14.05 22.74
N LEU A 482 -51.96 -13.98 23.72
CA LEU A 482 -52.04 -13.00 24.80
C LEU A 482 -51.76 -11.56 24.34
N LEU A 483 -51.30 -11.36 23.11
CA LEU A 483 -51.11 -10.03 22.54
C LEU A 483 -52.38 -9.43 21.94
N GLU A 484 -53.43 -10.21 21.73
CA GLU A 484 -54.64 -9.80 21.03
C GLU A 484 -55.27 -8.52 21.58
N PRO A 485 -55.32 -8.29 22.92
CA PRO A 485 -55.88 -7.06 23.48
C PRO A 485 -55.20 -5.77 23.02
N MET A 486 -53.93 -5.82 22.61
CA MET A 486 -53.21 -4.62 22.14
C MET A 486 -53.21 -4.42 20.63
N LEU A 487 -53.58 -5.45 19.84
CA LEU A 487 -53.30 -5.46 18.40
C LEU A 487 -54.08 -4.39 17.63
N ASP A 488 -55.32 -4.10 18.03
CA ASP A 488 -56.16 -3.11 17.35
C ASP A 488 -55.61 -1.69 17.55
N GLU A 489 -55.24 -1.32 18.78
CA GLU A 489 -54.62 -0.02 19.08
C GLU A 489 -53.26 0.11 18.39
N PHE A 490 -52.46 -0.98 18.39
CA PHE A 490 -51.16 -0.98 17.71
C PHE A 490 -51.28 -0.78 16.20
N GLU A 491 -52.24 -1.46 15.55
CA GLU A 491 -52.49 -1.32 14.12
C GLU A 491 -53.02 0.07 13.75
N GLN A 492 -53.86 0.68 14.59
CA GLN A 492 -54.33 2.05 14.39
C GLN A 492 -53.18 3.05 14.36
N VAL A 493 -52.22 2.94 15.29
CA VAL A 493 -51.02 3.77 15.27
C VAL A 493 -50.16 3.47 14.03
N ALA A 494 -49.96 2.20 13.70
CA ALA A 494 -49.20 1.81 12.50
C ALA A 494 -49.84 2.37 11.20
N ALA A 495 -51.17 2.46 11.13
CA ALA A 495 -51.89 3.02 9.97
C ALA A 495 -51.67 4.52 9.76
N THR A 496 -51.16 5.24 10.76
CA THR A 496 -50.85 6.67 10.66
C THR A 496 -49.47 6.96 10.05
N LEU A 497 -48.63 5.93 9.93
CA LEU A 497 -47.24 6.06 9.51
C LEU A 497 -47.09 6.04 7.99
N THR A 498 -45.97 6.54 7.49
CA THR A 498 -45.67 6.54 6.06
C THR A 498 -44.73 5.40 5.70
N TYR A 499 -45.17 4.55 4.76
CA TYR A 499 -44.38 3.41 4.28
C TYR A 499 -43.78 3.69 2.89
N HIS A 500 -42.51 3.34 2.73
CA HIS A 500 -41.81 3.42 1.46
C HIS A 500 -41.32 2.03 1.01
N PRO A 501 -41.12 1.81 -0.30
CA PRO A 501 -40.50 0.58 -0.78
C PRO A 501 -39.08 0.40 -0.22
N PRO A 502 -38.67 -0.83 0.15
CA PRO A 502 -37.32 -1.11 0.62
C PRO A 502 -36.25 -0.70 -0.42
N ARG A 503 -35.20 0.01 0.02
CA ARG A 503 -34.04 0.39 -0.81
C ARG A 503 -32.99 -0.72 -0.91
N MET A 504 -33.12 -1.75 -0.10
CA MET A 504 -32.31 -2.97 -0.07
C MET A 504 -33.18 -4.16 0.33
N SER A 505 -32.65 -5.38 0.23
CA SER A 505 -33.38 -6.60 0.55
C SER A 505 -33.72 -6.65 2.04
N LEU A 506 -34.98 -6.48 2.41
CA LEU A 506 -35.48 -6.63 3.77
C LEU A 506 -36.14 -8.00 3.91
N ILE A 507 -35.61 -8.88 4.76
CA ILE A 507 -36.14 -10.23 4.95
C ILE A 507 -37.14 -10.23 6.11
N SER A 508 -38.36 -10.67 5.81
CA SER A 508 -39.48 -10.68 6.76
C SER A 508 -39.27 -11.66 7.90
N ASN A 509 -39.56 -11.27 9.14
CA ASN A 509 -39.66 -12.26 10.22
C ASN A 509 -40.92 -13.13 10.11
N VAL A 510 -41.98 -12.67 9.45
CA VAL A 510 -43.23 -13.44 9.36
C VAL A 510 -43.12 -14.57 8.34
N THR A 511 -42.46 -14.33 7.21
CA THR A 511 -42.41 -15.29 6.09
C THR A 511 -41.03 -15.89 5.83
N GLY A 512 -39.97 -15.30 6.39
CA GLY A 512 -38.58 -15.68 6.09
C GLY A 512 -38.12 -15.30 4.68
N LYS A 513 -38.96 -14.59 3.90
CA LYS A 513 -38.70 -14.21 2.50
C LYS A 513 -38.45 -12.70 2.40
N ALA A 514 -37.83 -12.28 1.30
CA ALA A 514 -37.64 -10.87 1.00
C ALA A 514 -39.00 -10.17 0.78
N LEU A 515 -39.18 -9.02 1.42
CA LEU A 515 -40.37 -8.18 1.28
C LEU A 515 -40.34 -7.40 -0.04
N GLY A 516 -41.49 -7.39 -0.72
CA GLY A 516 -41.77 -6.60 -1.91
C GLY A 516 -42.17 -5.15 -1.60
N ARG A 517 -42.52 -4.40 -2.65
CA ARG A 517 -42.76 -2.95 -2.57
C ARG A 517 -43.93 -2.53 -1.69
N GLN A 518 -44.94 -3.38 -1.50
CA GLN A 518 -46.18 -3.07 -0.77
C GLN A 518 -46.43 -4.01 0.42
N ASP A 519 -45.44 -4.84 0.77
CA ASP A 519 -45.64 -5.92 1.75
C ASP A 519 -45.61 -5.41 3.19
N VAL A 520 -45.00 -4.24 3.44
CA VAL A 520 -44.92 -3.60 4.76
C VAL A 520 -45.97 -2.50 4.88
N ASN A 521 -46.91 -2.70 5.79
CA ASN A 521 -48.02 -1.80 6.10
C ASN A 521 -48.52 -2.03 7.54
N ALA A 522 -49.56 -1.34 7.99
CA ALA A 522 -50.10 -1.49 9.35
C ALA A 522 -50.47 -2.95 9.68
N ALA A 523 -51.15 -3.64 8.76
CA ALA A 523 -51.52 -5.04 8.93
C ALA A 523 -50.30 -5.98 8.99
N TYR A 524 -49.20 -5.62 8.34
CA TYR A 524 -47.93 -6.33 8.50
C TYR A 524 -47.46 -6.30 9.94
N TRP A 525 -47.43 -5.12 10.58
CA TRP A 525 -46.96 -4.98 11.96
C TRP A 525 -47.88 -5.66 12.98
N ARG A 526 -49.20 -5.68 12.73
CA ARG A 526 -50.14 -6.52 13.49
C ARG A 526 -49.76 -7.99 13.42
N ARG A 527 -49.56 -8.51 12.21
CA ARG A 527 -49.13 -9.91 12.00
C ARG A 527 -47.76 -10.17 12.63
N HIS A 528 -46.81 -9.26 12.44
CA HIS A 528 -45.46 -9.34 12.98
C HIS A 528 -45.44 -9.44 14.51
N ALA A 529 -46.27 -8.67 15.20
CA ALA A 529 -46.36 -8.73 16.65
C ALA A 529 -46.91 -10.09 17.15
N ARG A 530 -47.75 -10.75 16.35
CA ARG A 530 -48.55 -11.91 16.75
C ARG A 530 -48.02 -13.26 16.26
N GLN A 531 -47.46 -13.30 15.07
CA GLN A 531 -47.06 -14.52 14.35
C GLN A 531 -45.60 -14.90 14.65
N PRO A 532 -45.20 -16.17 14.48
CA PRO A 532 -43.85 -16.62 14.79
C PRO A 532 -42.77 -15.95 13.94
N VAL A 533 -41.62 -15.67 14.55
CA VAL A 533 -40.40 -15.21 13.88
C VAL A 533 -39.71 -16.38 13.14
N ARG A 534 -39.71 -16.35 11.81
CA ARG A 534 -39.08 -17.29 10.88
C ARG A 534 -37.59 -17.00 10.65
N PHE A 535 -36.80 -16.91 11.72
CA PHE A 535 -35.39 -16.52 11.65
C PHE A 535 -34.53 -17.50 10.84
N ALA A 536 -34.75 -18.81 10.99
CA ALA A 536 -34.00 -19.81 10.22
C ALA A 536 -34.21 -19.66 8.70
N ASP A 537 -35.45 -19.41 8.29
CA ASP A 537 -35.80 -19.18 6.89
C ASP A 537 -35.20 -17.87 6.38
N ALA A 538 -35.18 -16.82 7.22
CA ALA A 538 -34.54 -15.56 6.87
C ALA A 538 -33.04 -15.72 6.59
N VAL A 539 -32.32 -16.47 7.43
CA VAL A 539 -30.89 -16.79 7.24
C VAL A 539 -30.68 -17.60 5.96
N ALA A 540 -31.55 -18.58 5.68
CA ALA A 540 -31.49 -19.34 4.43
C ALA A 540 -31.66 -18.43 3.20
N THR A 541 -32.62 -17.49 3.26
CA THR A 541 -32.84 -16.50 2.20
C THR A 541 -31.62 -15.59 2.00
N LEU A 542 -30.99 -15.08 3.08
CA LEU A 542 -29.77 -14.28 2.99
C LEU A 542 -28.63 -15.05 2.30
N ARG A 543 -28.41 -16.31 2.69
CA ARG A 543 -27.39 -17.17 2.09
C ARG A 543 -27.66 -17.44 0.61
N ALA A 544 -28.93 -17.66 0.24
CA ALA A 544 -29.36 -17.84 -1.15
C ALA A 544 -29.17 -16.57 -1.99
N GLN A 545 -29.27 -15.38 -1.39
CA GLN A 545 -28.98 -14.10 -2.05
C GLN A 545 -27.47 -13.82 -2.20
N GLY A 546 -26.61 -14.71 -1.69
CA GLY A 546 -25.16 -14.61 -1.75
C GLY A 546 -24.54 -13.77 -0.64
N CYS A 547 -25.30 -13.41 0.40
CA CYS A 547 -24.72 -12.79 1.59
C CYS A 547 -23.80 -13.82 2.26
N ARG A 548 -22.55 -13.40 2.51
CA ARG A 548 -21.53 -14.20 3.19
C ARG A 548 -20.95 -13.45 4.38
N ILE A 549 -21.12 -12.14 4.45
CA ILE A 549 -20.83 -11.37 5.66
C ILE A 549 -22.14 -11.20 6.43
N LEU A 550 -22.19 -11.72 7.64
CA LEU A 550 -23.32 -11.57 8.56
C LEU A 550 -22.86 -10.69 9.72
N LEU A 551 -23.32 -9.45 9.73
CA LEU A 551 -22.97 -8.47 10.75
C LEU A 551 -24.15 -8.30 11.70
N GLU A 552 -23.96 -8.57 12.98
CA GLU A 552 -25.00 -8.32 13.99
C GLU A 552 -24.79 -6.94 14.61
N ALA A 553 -25.72 -6.03 14.31
CA ALA A 553 -25.83 -4.71 14.90
C ALA A 553 -26.74 -4.83 16.13
N GLY A 554 -26.12 -5.00 17.29
CA GLY A 554 -26.79 -5.10 18.58
C GLY A 554 -25.80 -5.18 19.74
N PRO A 555 -26.30 -5.11 20.98
CA PRO A 555 -25.47 -5.04 22.20
C PRO A 555 -24.73 -6.34 22.52
N GLN A 556 -25.15 -7.47 21.95
CA GLN A 556 -24.50 -8.77 22.09
C GLN A 556 -24.84 -9.69 20.90
N PRO A 557 -24.02 -10.71 20.60
CA PRO A 557 -24.16 -11.48 19.37
C PRO A 557 -25.09 -12.69 19.50
N THR A 558 -26.34 -12.44 19.87
CA THR A 558 -27.34 -13.48 20.08
C THR A 558 -27.74 -14.15 18.76
N LEU A 559 -27.91 -13.36 17.69
CA LEU A 559 -28.33 -13.85 16.38
C LEU A 559 -27.22 -14.65 15.70
N LEU A 560 -25.97 -14.20 15.77
CA LEU A 560 -24.83 -14.95 15.25
C LEU A 560 -24.65 -16.30 15.97
N GLY A 561 -24.92 -16.34 17.28
CA GLY A 561 -24.98 -17.59 18.04
C GLY A 561 -26.11 -18.53 17.58
N MET A 562 -27.24 -17.99 17.09
CA MET A 562 -28.30 -18.79 16.46
C MET A 562 -27.91 -19.25 15.04
N VAL A 563 -27.32 -18.37 14.23
CA VAL A 563 -26.83 -18.70 12.88
C VAL A 563 -25.85 -19.87 12.91
N ALA A 564 -24.88 -19.85 13.83
CA ALA A 564 -23.89 -20.91 13.99
C ALA A 564 -24.51 -22.29 14.30
N ARG A 565 -25.72 -22.32 14.89
CA ARG A 565 -26.47 -23.56 15.16
C ARG A 565 -27.34 -24.02 13.99
N ILE A 566 -27.69 -23.14 13.06
CA ILE A 566 -28.45 -23.51 11.85
C ILE A 566 -27.55 -24.33 10.92
N ALA A 567 -26.35 -23.83 10.67
CA ALA A 567 -25.30 -24.56 9.97
C ALA A 567 -23.95 -24.03 10.46
N SER A 568 -23.08 -24.93 10.89
CA SER A 568 -21.68 -24.62 11.18
C SER A 568 -20.87 -24.59 9.88
N ASP A 569 -19.81 -23.78 9.87
CA ASP A 569 -18.72 -23.84 8.88
C ASP A 569 -19.16 -23.66 7.41
N VAL A 570 -20.07 -22.71 7.16
CA VAL A 570 -20.40 -22.30 5.79
C VAL A 570 -19.18 -21.64 5.15
N GLU A 571 -18.66 -22.24 4.09
CA GLU A 571 -17.46 -21.76 3.40
C GLU A 571 -17.59 -20.29 2.98
N GLY A 572 -16.59 -19.49 3.35
CA GLY A 572 -16.53 -18.06 3.06
C GLY A 572 -17.50 -17.18 3.88
N GLU A 573 -18.25 -17.74 4.83
CA GLU A 573 -19.11 -16.96 5.72
C GLU A 573 -18.29 -16.31 6.85
N THR A 574 -18.47 -15.01 7.08
CA THR A 574 -17.83 -14.25 8.16
C THR A 574 -18.92 -13.65 9.05
N ALA A 575 -18.90 -14.03 10.32
CA ALA A 575 -19.79 -13.53 11.35
C ALA A 575 -19.12 -12.38 12.12
N VAL A 576 -19.73 -11.20 12.13
CA VAL A 576 -19.16 -9.98 12.72
C VAL A 576 -20.09 -9.40 13.77
N PRO A 577 -19.79 -9.58 15.07
CA PRO A 577 -20.56 -8.94 16.13
C PRO A 577 -20.13 -7.49 16.32
N SER A 578 -21.09 -6.57 16.48
CA SER A 578 -20.78 -5.17 16.79
C SER A 578 -20.33 -4.98 18.24
N LEU A 579 -21.09 -5.52 19.19
CA LEU A 579 -20.79 -5.47 20.62
C LEU A 579 -20.89 -6.85 21.27
N ARG A 580 -20.25 -6.98 22.43
CA ARG A 580 -20.35 -8.14 23.31
C ARG A 580 -20.26 -7.68 24.75
N GLN A 581 -21.25 -8.04 25.56
CA GLN A 581 -21.25 -7.74 26.99
C GLN A 581 -19.95 -8.21 27.66
N GLY A 582 -19.33 -7.33 28.44
CA GLY A 582 -18.09 -7.60 29.17
C GLY A 582 -16.80 -7.52 28.33
N LYS A 583 -16.87 -7.15 27.05
CA LYS A 583 -15.70 -6.83 26.22
C LYS A 583 -15.61 -5.32 25.99
N ASP A 584 -14.39 -4.85 25.71
CA ASP A 584 -14.14 -3.46 25.28
C ASP A 584 -14.82 -3.21 23.93
N GLU A 585 -15.61 -2.12 23.84
CA GLU A 585 -16.46 -1.83 22.69
C GLU A 585 -15.63 -1.42 21.47
N TRP A 586 -14.56 -0.65 21.68
CA TRP A 586 -13.63 -0.28 20.60
C TRP A 586 -12.89 -1.50 20.06
N ALA A 587 -12.38 -2.37 20.93
CA ALA A 587 -11.70 -3.59 20.50
C ALA A 587 -12.66 -4.47 19.69
N GLN A 588 -13.90 -4.63 20.14
CA GLN A 588 -14.91 -5.44 19.45
C GLN A 588 -15.23 -4.87 18.05
N MET A 589 -15.47 -3.56 17.96
CA MET A 589 -15.76 -2.89 16.69
C MET A 589 -14.56 -2.92 15.72
N LEU A 590 -13.34 -2.64 16.20
CA LEU A 590 -12.16 -2.60 15.33
C LEU A 590 -11.70 -4.00 14.90
N ASN A 591 -11.81 -5.01 15.76
CA ASN A 591 -11.58 -6.40 15.35
C ASN A 591 -12.61 -6.87 14.32
N GLY A 592 -13.87 -6.46 14.47
CA GLY A 592 -14.91 -6.67 13.47
C GLY A 592 -14.58 -5.97 12.14
N LEU A 593 -14.14 -4.71 12.18
CA LEU A 593 -13.71 -3.95 11.00
C LEU A 593 -12.51 -4.61 10.31
N GLY A 594 -11.56 -5.12 11.10
CA GLY A 594 -10.42 -5.89 10.61
C GLY A 594 -10.85 -7.17 9.89
N ALA A 595 -11.81 -7.92 10.45
CA ALA A 595 -12.37 -9.11 9.82
C ALA A 595 -13.12 -8.79 8.52
N LEU A 596 -13.89 -7.70 8.49
CA LEU A 596 -14.54 -7.21 7.27
C LEU A 596 -13.51 -6.85 6.20
N TYR A 597 -12.47 -6.10 6.58
CA TYR A 597 -11.39 -5.71 5.68
C TYR A 597 -10.67 -6.92 5.10
N THR A 598 -10.27 -7.91 5.91
CA THR A 598 -9.59 -9.10 5.42
C THR A 598 -10.50 -10.00 4.57
N ALA A 599 -11.81 -10.00 4.82
CA ALA A 599 -12.80 -10.67 3.99
C ALA A 599 -13.08 -9.97 2.64
N GLY A 600 -12.48 -8.80 2.38
CA GLY A 600 -12.61 -8.09 1.11
C GLY A 600 -13.62 -6.94 1.09
N VAL A 601 -14.23 -6.60 2.23
CA VAL A 601 -15.10 -5.42 2.33
C VAL A 601 -14.28 -4.16 2.09
N ALA A 602 -14.85 -3.22 1.31
CA ALA A 602 -14.24 -1.92 1.07
C ALA A 602 -14.57 -1.00 2.24
N VAL A 603 -13.56 -0.66 3.04
CA VAL A 603 -13.66 0.29 4.14
C VAL A 603 -13.33 1.69 3.63
N ASP A 604 -14.13 2.67 3.99
CA ASP A 604 -13.82 4.09 3.75
C ASP A 604 -12.96 4.61 4.91
N TRP A 605 -11.65 4.39 4.78
CA TRP A 605 -10.66 4.79 5.78
C TRP A 605 -10.57 6.31 5.97
N ALA A 606 -10.88 7.08 4.92
CA ALA A 606 -10.91 8.54 5.03
C ALA A 606 -12.08 9.00 5.90
N SER A 607 -13.27 8.41 5.72
CA SER A 607 -14.44 8.68 6.57
C SER A 607 -14.25 8.16 8.01
N PHE A 608 -13.59 7.01 8.18
CA PHE A 608 -13.25 6.45 9.49
C PHE A 608 -12.43 7.40 10.36
N ASP A 609 -11.42 8.06 9.80
CA ASP A 609 -10.55 9.00 10.53
C ASP A 609 -11.00 10.47 10.43
N LYS A 610 -12.05 10.80 9.66
CA LYS A 610 -12.57 12.17 9.45
C LYS A 610 -12.82 12.98 10.74
N PRO A 611 -13.35 12.41 11.84
CA PRO A 611 -13.57 13.18 13.08
C PRO A 611 -12.28 13.60 13.79
N TYR A 612 -11.14 13.03 13.42
CA TYR A 612 -9.87 13.19 14.12
C TYR A 612 -8.86 13.96 13.28
N ALA A 613 -7.94 14.65 13.95
CA ALA A 613 -6.81 15.26 13.28
C ALA A 613 -5.76 14.18 12.94
N ARG A 614 -5.41 14.06 11.65
CA ARG A 614 -4.41 13.11 11.17
C ARG A 614 -3.40 13.78 10.26
N ARG A 615 -2.17 13.28 10.27
CA ARG A 615 -1.10 13.65 9.35
C ARG A 615 -0.62 12.43 8.57
N LYS A 616 -0.20 12.67 7.33
CA LYS A 616 0.51 11.65 6.56
C LYS A 616 1.98 11.63 6.98
N VAL A 617 2.50 10.46 7.29
CA VAL A 617 3.89 10.26 7.69
C VAL A 617 4.65 9.43 6.67
N THR A 618 5.98 9.53 6.65
CA THR A 618 6.80 8.68 5.79
C THR A 618 6.77 7.25 6.32
N LEU A 619 6.27 6.32 5.51
CA LEU A 619 6.20 4.89 5.83
C LEU A 619 6.98 4.06 4.81
N PRO A 620 7.37 2.82 5.16
CA PRO A 620 8.04 1.91 4.24
C PRO A 620 7.31 1.79 2.90
N THR A 621 8.08 1.66 1.82
CA THR A 621 7.57 1.44 0.47
C THR A 621 7.23 -0.04 0.25
N TYR A 622 6.55 -0.34 -0.86
CA TYR A 622 6.14 -1.71 -1.17
C TYR A 622 7.34 -2.65 -1.40
N PRO A 623 7.43 -3.81 -0.72
CA PRO A 623 8.52 -4.74 -0.90
C PRO A 623 8.34 -5.56 -2.20
N PHE A 624 8.84 -5.01 -3.31
CA PHE A 624 8.89 -5.75 -4.57
C PHE A 624 9.77 -6.99 -4.42
N GLN A 625 9.27 -8.13 -4.87
CA GLN A 625 9.96 -9.44 -4.80
C GLN A 625 11.12 -9.57 -5.83
N ARG A 626 11.32 -8.53 -6.67
CA ARG A 626 12.49 -8.34 -7.56
C ARG A 626 12.86 -9.56 -8.42
N SER A 627 11.86 -10.30 -8.93
CA SER A 627 12.12 -11.35 -9.93
C SER A 627 12.68 -10.76 -11.24
N ARG A 628 13.62 -11.46 -11.88
CA ARG A 628 14.24 -11.04 -13.13
C ARG A 628 13.28 -11.27 -14.31
N TYR A 629 12.83 -10.18 -14.93
CA TYR A 629 12.03 -10.20 -16.17
C TYR A 629 12.76 -9.44 -17.28
N TRP A 630 13.93 -9.92 -17.69
CA TRP A 630 14.69 -9.33 -18.79
C TRP A 630 14.38 -10.07 -20.09
N VAL A 631 14.12 -9.32 -21.16
CA VAL A 631 14.23 -9.86 -22.51
C VAL A 631 15.72 -9.85 -22.82
N ASP A 632 16.35 -11.02 -22.72
CA ASP A 632 17.72 -11.20 -23.17
C ASP A 632 17.71 -11.12 -24.71
N VAL A 633 17.73 -9.90 -25.24
CA VAL A 633 18.02 -9.68 -26.65
C VAL A 633 19.40 -10.32 -26.86
N PRO A 634 19.56 -11.24 -27.82
CA PRO A 634 20.89 -11.67 -28.22
C PRO A 634 21.54 -10.43 -28.81
N THR A 635 22.24 -9.67 -27.96
CA THR A 635 23.31 -8.82 -28.41
C THR A 635 24.16 -9.75 -29.27
N GLN A 636 24.24 -9.50 -30.58
CA GLN A 636 25.36 -10.02 -31.37
C GLN A 636 26.58 -9.84 -30.48
N LYS A 637 27.13 -10.97 -30.01
CA LYS A 637 28.19 -10.98 -29.02
C LYS A 637 29.43 -10.34 -29.67
N ARG A 638 29.50 -9.02 -29.68
CA ARG A 638 30.79 -8.33 -29.52
C ARG A 638 31.22 -8.70 -28.11
N GLY A 639 32.16 -9.64 -28.04
CA GLY A 639 32.35 -10.57 -26.93
C GLY A 639 32.50 -9.93 -25.56
N SER A 640 31.60 -10.26 -24.65
CA SER A 640 31.76 -10.07 -23.20
C SER A 640 32.30 -11.34 -22.50
N ALA A 641 33.15 -12.10 -23.20
CA ALA A 641 34.05 -13.09 -22.59
C ALA A 641 35.45 -12.47 -22.38
N ALA A 642 35.49 -11.17 -22.06
CA ALA A 642 36.61 -10.54 -21.40
C ALA A 642 36.67 -11.01 -19.94
N ILE A 643 36.91 -12.31 -19.74
CA ILE A 643 37.85 -12.70 -18.69
C ILE A 643 39.14 -12.03 -19.12
N GLN A 644 39.70 -11.17 -18.27
CA GLN A 644 40.92 -10.39 -18.47
C GLN A 644 42.00 -11.20 -19.21
N ARG A 645 42.01 -11.15 -20.55
CA ARG A 645 43.10 -11.67 -21.35
C ARG A 645 44.11 -10.55 -21.40
N GLU A 646 45.23 -10.74 -20.72
CA GLU A 646 46.35 -9.81 -20.81
C GLU A 646 46.81 -9.73 -22.28
N ARG A 647 46.79 -8.52 -22.84
CA ARG A 647 47.33 -8.29 -24.18
C ARG A 647 48.86 -8.28 -24.06
N LEU A 648 49.49 -9.34 -24.56
CA LEU A 648 50.93 -9.60 -24.37
C LEU A 648 51.81 -8.69 -25.23
N HIS A 649 51.32 -8.33 -26.42
CA HIS A 649 52.01 -7.41 -27.33
C HIS A 649 50.99 -6.73 -28.26
N PRO A 650 51.19 -5.46 -28.67
CA PRO A 650 50.27 -4.78 -29.57
C PRO A 650 49.99 -5.56 -30.86
N LEU A 651 51.02 -6.15 -31.48
CA LEU A 651 50.87 -6.94 -32.72
C LEU A 651 50.57 -8.43 -32.51
N LEU A 652 50.99 -9.03 -31.39
CA LEU A 652 50.76 -10.46 -31.13
C LEU A 652 49.35 -10.74 -30.55
N GLY A 653 48.78 -9.75 -29.87
CA GLY A 653 47.47 -9.86 -29.22
C GLY A 653 47.52 -10.67 -27.92
N TRP A 654 46.61 -11.63 -27.78
CA TRP A 654 46.41 -12.44 -26.57
C TRP A 654 46.70 -13.91 -26.83
N ARG A 655 47.07 -14.65 -25.76
CA ARG A 655 47.25 -16.10 -25.83
C ARG A 655 45.90 -16.82 -25.85
N VAL A 656 45.75 -17.78 -26.76
CA VAL A 656 44.61 -18.69 -26.83
C VAL A 656 44.94 -19.95 -26.02
N ALA A 657 44.14 -20.23 -24.99
CA ALA A 657 44.28 -21.46 -24.21
C ALA A 657 43.53 -22.61 -24.90
N ALA A 658 44.28 -23.59 -25.40
CA ALA A 658 43.73 -24.81 -25.97
C ALA A 658 44.29 -26.02 -25.20
N ALA A 659 43.41 -26.86 -24.66
CA ALA A 659 43.81 -28.04 -23.91
C ALA A 659 44.29 -29.14 -24.87
N GLY A 660 45.41 -29.79 -24.54
CA GLY A 660 45.88 -30.98 -25.26
C GLY A 660 46.79 -30.72 -26.47
N ILE A 661 47.08 -29.46 -26.81
CA ILE A 661 48.08 -29.11 -27.84
C ILE A 661 49.38 -28.62 -27.20
N ARG A 662 50.52 -28.86 -27.87
CA ARG A 662 51.85 -28.40 -27.39
C ARG A 662 52.20 -27.02 -27.93
N GLU A 663 51.55 -26.62 -29.02
CA GLU A 663 51.71 -25.33 -29.66
C GLU A 663 51.17 -24.20 -28.78
N LEU A 664 51.86 -23.06 -28.83
CA LEU A 664 51.38 -21.81 -28.27
C LEU A 664 50.70 -21.01 -29.37
N ILE A 665 49.42 -20.72 -29.19
CA ILE A 665 48.63 -19.96 -30.16
C ILE A 665 48.36 -18.57 -29.59
N PHE A 666 48.62 -17.55 -30.40
CA PHE A 666 48.33 -16.16 -30.12
C PHE A 666 47.40 -15.62 -31.18
N GLU A 667 46.51 -14.72 -30.79
CA GLU A 667 45.48 -14.20 -31.66
C GLU A 667 45.33 -12.69 -31.48
N ASN A 668 45.14 -11.99 -32.60
CA ASN A 668 44.91 -10.56 -32.65
C ASN A 668 43.95 -10.20 -33.78
N GLU A 669 43.38 -9.00 -33.72
CA GLU A 669 42.61 -8.41 -34.81
C GLU A 669 43.41 -7.25 -35.43
N ILE A 670 43.72 -7.34 -36.72
CA ILE A 670 44.51 -6.33 -37.44
C ILE A 670 43.59 -5.58 -38.39
N SER A 671 43.57 -4.25 -38.25
CA SER A 671 42.89 -3.31 -39.16
C SER A 671 43.68 -2.01 -39.26
N VAL A 672 43.42 -1.25 -40.32
CA VAL A 672 44.04 0.08 -40.52
C VAL A 672 43.66 1.06 -39.40
N ALA A 673 42.46 0.95 -38.85
CA ALA A 673 41.99 1.76 -37.73
C ALA A 673 42.71 1.43 -36.41
N ALA A 674 42.99 0.14 -36.16
CA ALA A 674 43.67 -0.31 -34.94
C ALA A 674 45.19 -0.09 -34.99
N PHE A 675 45.79 -0.10 -36.19
CA PHE A 675 47.22 0.09 -36.41
C PHE A 675 47.47 1.18 -37.44
N PRO A 676 47.48 2.47 -37.03
CA PRO A 676 47.60 3.59 -37.95
C PRO A 676 48.84 3.56 -38.86
N PHE A 677 49.94 2.93 -38.42
CA PHE A 677 51.15 2.79 -39.24
C PHE A 677 50.92 2.00 -40.55
N LEU A 678 49.84 1.22 -40.65
CA LEU A 678 49.48 0.52 -41.89
C LEU A 678 49.05 1.50 -42.99
N GLN A 679 48.58 2.70 -42.62
CA GLN A 679 48.28 3.75 -43.60
C GLN A 679 49.51 4.15 -44.41
N ASP A 680 50.70 4.03 -43.81
CA ASP A 680 51.98 4.40 -44.42
C ASP A 680 52.62 3.25 -45.22
N HIS A 681 52.08 2.02 -45.15
CA HIS A 681 52.61 0.85 -45.86
C HIS A 681 51.60 0.31 -46.88
N GLN A 682 51.48 1.03 -47.99
CA GLN A 682 50.61 0.68 -49.11
C GLN A 682 51.41 0.19 -50.32
N LEU A 683 50.98 -0.92 -50.90
CA LEU A 683 51.53 -1.45 -52.16
C LEU A 683 50.41 -1.47 -53.19
N HIS A 684 50.58 -0.73 -54.29
CA HIS A 684 49.58 -0.58 -55.36
C HIS A 684 48.17 -0.14 -54.86
N GLY A 685 48.12 0.69 -53.82
CA GLY A 685 46.86 1.23 -53.26
C GLY A 685 46.13 0.30 -52.29
N LEU A 686 46.74 -0.83 -51.93
CA LEU A 686 46.21 -1.77 -50.92
C LEU A 686 47.07 -1.69 -49.65
N TYR A 687 46.45 -1.76 -48.47
CA TYR A 687 47.15 -1.78 -47.20
C TYR A 687 47.73 -3.17 -46.97
N VAL A 688 49.05 -3.27 -46.83
CA VAL A 688 49.74 -4.55 -46.69
C VAL A 688 50.45 -4.59 -45.36
N LEU A 689 50.28 -5.66 -44.58
CA LEU A 689 51.06 -5.83 -43.36
C LEU A 689 52.55 -5.93 -43.71
N PRO A 690 53.41 -5.01 -43.22
CA PRO A 690 54.81 -4.98 -43.59
C PRO A 690 55.56 -6.20 -43.04
N SER A 691 56.55 -6.70 -43.77
CA SER A 691 57.29 -7.90 -43.37
C SER A 691 57.96 -7.85 -41.98
N PRO A 692 58.46 -6.70 -41.49
CA PRO A 692 58.94 -6.57 -40.11
C PRO A 692 57.86 -6.82 -39.05
N ALA A 693 56.56 -6.62 -39.35
CA ALA A 693 55.50 -6.89 -38.40
C ALA A 693 55.37 -8.40 -38.11
N TYR A 694 55.53 -9.26 -39.13
CA TYR A 694 55.58 -10.71 -38.92
C TYR A 694 56.78 -11.12 -38.05
N MET A 695 57.94 -10.50 -38.28
CA MET A 695 59.15 -10.74 -37.49
C MET A 695 58.94 -10.31 -36.03
N GLU A 696 58.36 -9.14 -35.80
CA GLU A 696 58.07 -8.63 -34.45
C GLU A 696 57.07 -9.52 -33.71
N MET A 697 56.03 -10.02 -34.40
CA MET A 697 55.10 -10.99 -33.81
C MET A 697 55.82 -12.26 -33.36
N ALA A 698 56.73 -12.80 -34.18
CA ALA A 698 57.52 -13.97 -33.82
C ALA A 698 58.47 -13.71 -32.64
N LEU A 699 59.19 -12.59 -32.63
CA LEU A 699 60.08 -12.20 -31.54
C LEU A 699 59.33 -11.95 -30.23
N ALA A 700 58.16 -11.31 -30.30
CA ALA A 700 57.29 -11.11 -29.14
C ALA A 700 56.79 -12.46 -28.58
N ALA A 701 56.50 -13.43 -29.43
CA ALA A 701 56.06 -14.76 -29.02
C ALA A 701 57.15 -15.55 -28.29
N VAL A 702 58.44 -15.35 -28.63
CA VAL A 702 59.57 -16.01 -27.92
C VAL A 702 59.60 -15.67 -26.45
N LYS A 703 59.22 -14.46 -26.04
CA LYS A 703 59.21 -14.05 -24.62
C LYS A 703 58.28 -14.91 -23.76
N GLN A 704 57.37 -15.67 -24.39
CA GLN A 704 56.47 -16.60 -23.73
C GLN A 704 57.05 -18.01 -23.57
N LEU A 705 58.21 -18.28 -24.18
CA LEU A 705 58.99 -19.49 -23.97
C LEU A 705 59.91 -19.28 -22.78
N ALA A 706 59.99 -20.25 -21.87
CA ALA A 706 60.81 -20.19 -20.66
C ALA A 706 62.32 -20.41 -20.95
N TRP A 707 62.86 -19.74 -21.97
CA TRP A 707 64.23 -19.93 -22.47
C TRP A 707 65.30 -19.09 -21.76
N GLY A 708 64.96 -18.34 -20.71
CA GLY A 708 65.93 -17.70 -19.82
C GLY A 708 66.84 -16.66 -20.49
N GLY A 709 66.27 -15.51 -20.89
CA GLY A 709 67.01 -14.23 -21.05
C GLY A 709 68.04 -14.09 -22.19
N GLY A 710 68.10 -15.00 -23.17
CA GLY A 710 68.96 -14.88 -24.35
C GLY A 710 68.40 -13.98 -25.46
N ASN A 711 69.26 -13.51 -26.38
CA ASN A 711 68.85 -12.82 -27.60
C ASN A 711 68.31 -13.84 -28.62
N PRO A 712 67.01 -13.78 -29.02
CA PRO A 712 66.47 -14.67 -30.02
C PRO A 712 66.99 -14.36 -31.41
N ARG A 713 67.32 -15.40 -32.17
CA ARG A 713 67.64 -15.35 -33.58
C ARG A 713 66.47 -15.93 -34.39
N LEU A 714 66.07 -15.21 -35.42
CA LEU A 714 65.13 -15.68 -36.44
C LEU A 714 65.93 -16.36 -37.57
N ASP A 715 65.60 -17.61 -37.86
CA ASP A 715 66.16 -18.39 -38.95
C ASP A 715 65.07 -18.81 -39.93
N ASP A 716 65.44 -19.02 -41.19
CA ASP A 716 64.55 -19.56 -42.24
C ASP A 716 63.21 -18.82 -42.39
N LEU A 717 63.20 -17.47 -42.28
CA LEU A 717 62.01 -16.68 -42.53
C LEU A 717 61.56 -16.81 -43.98
N VAL A 718 60.33 -17.26 -44.18
CA VAL A 718 59.65 -17.34 -45.48
C VAL A 718 58.34 -16.57 -45.40
N ILE A 719 58.13 -15.64 -46.32
CA ILE A 719 56.84 -14.97 -46.54
C ILE A 719 56.17 -15.71 -47.70
N HIS A 720 55.10 -16.44 -47.40
CA HIS A 720 54.34 -17.22 -48.37
C HIS A 720 53.36 -16.33 -49.15
N GLU A 721 52.69 -15.42 -48.43
CA GLU A 721 51.71 -14.52 -49.02
C GLU A 721 51.52 -13.26 -48.17
N ALA A 722 51.36 -12.11 -48.83
CA ALA A 722 51.15 -10.84 -48.15
C ALA A 722 49.74 -10.79 -47.50
N LEU A 723 49.64 -10.33 -46.25
CA LEU A 723 48.36 -10.01 -45.64
C LEU A 723 47.90 -8.65 -46.13
N VAL A 724 46.87 -8.65 -46.99
CA VAL A 724 46.30 -7.45 -47.60
C VAL A 724 44.97 -7.12 -46.93
N LEU A 725 44.73 -5.84 -46.67
CA LEU A 725 43.54 -5.31 -45.99
C LEU A 725 42.89 -4.19 -46.83
N ALA A 726 41.57 -4.18 -46.90
CA ALA A 726 40.80 -3.00 -47.28
C ALA A 726 40.72 -1.98 -46.13
N ALA A 727 40.35 -0.73 -46.43
CA ALA A 727 40.43 0.40 -45.49
C ALA A 727 39.58 0.22 -44.21
N ASP A 728 38.43 -0.43 -44.34
CA ASP A 728 37.46 -0.72 -43.28
C ASP A 728 37.46 -2.19 -42.84
N GLU A 729 38.39 -2.98 -43.37
CA GLU A 729 38.49 -4.40 -43.09
C GLU A 729 39.28 -4.67 -41.80
N THR A 730 38.81 -5.65 -41.04
CA THR A 730 39.50 -6.19 -39.87
C THR A 730 39.71 -7.68 -40.07
N ARG A 731 40.97 -8.13 -39.99
CA ARG A 731 41.35 -9.55 -40.12
C ARG A 731 41.74 -10.13 -38.78
N GLN A 732 41.22 -11.31 -38.47
CA GLN A 732 41.74 -12.11 -37.36
C GLN A 732 43.04 -12.76 -37.80
N VAL A 733 44.09 -12.61 -36.99
CA VAL A 733 45.44 -13.13 -37.27
C VAL A 733 45.88 -14.00 -36.11
N GLN A 734 46.40 -15.19 -36.42
CA GLN A 734 46.95 -16.10 -35.43
C GLN A 734 48.44 -16.36 -35.68
N LEU A 735 49.23 -16.30 -34.62
CA LEU A 735 50.58 -16.84 -34.60
C LEU A 735 50.56 -18.18 -33.86
N VAL A 736 51.01 -19.23 -34.53
CA VAL A 736 51.22 -20.57 -33.96
C VAL A 736 52.71 -20.77 -33.77
N LEU A 737 53.11 -21.00 -32.52
CA LEU A 737 54.49 -21.27 -32.13
C LEU A 737 54.59 -22.70 -31.63
N THR A 738 55.34 -23.54 -32.34
CA THR A 738 55.56 -24.95 -32.05
C THR A 738 56.94 -25.13 -31.40
N PRO A 739 57.02 -25.41 -30.08
CA PRO A 739 58.30 -25.67 -29.43
C PRO A 739 58.97 -26.91 -30.03
N GLY A 740 60.24 -26.80 -30.37
CA GLY A 740 61.10 -27.91 -30.80
C GLY A 740 61.95 -28.44 -29.64
N ASP A 741 62.95 -29.27 -29.97
CA ASP A 741 63.91 -29.77 -28.98
C ASP A 741 64.90 -28.67 -28.57
N GLY A 742 65.20 -28.58 -27.26
CA GLY A 742 66.11 -27.60 -26.69
C GLY A 742 65.58 -26.16 -26.75
N GLN A 743 66.42 -25.24 -27.23
CA GLN A 743 66.12 -23.81 -27.34
C GLN A 743 65.71 -23.41 -28.77
N THR A 744 64.89 -24.25 -29.42
CA THR A 744 64.39 -24.02 -30.78
C THR A 744 62.86 -24.07 -30.86
N ALA A 745 62.26 -23.27 -31.74
CA ALA A 745 60.83 -23.32 -32.02
C ALA A 745 60.55 -22.96 -33.49
N ALA A 746 59.53 -23.57 -34.08
CA ALA A 746 58.99 -23.14 -35.37
C ALA A 746 57.80 -22.20 -35.14
N TRP A 747 57.61 -21.23 -36.02
CA TRP A 747 56.47 -20.33 -35.95
C TRP A 747 55.82 -20.14 -37.32
N GLN A 748 54.52 -19.90 -37.30
CA GLN A 748 53.69 -19.67 -38.47
C GLN A 748 52.63 -18.60 -38.16
N ILE A 749 52.36 -17.71 -39.10
CA ILE A 749 51.35 -16.66 -38.98
C ILE A 749 50.28 -16.86 -40.03
N TYR A 750 49.04 -16.93 -39.58
CA TYR A 750 47.85 -17.12 -40.39
C TYR A 750 46.89 -15.95 -40.25
N SER A 751 46.05 -15.72 -41.26
CA SER A 751 44.84 -14.91 -41.10
C SER A 751 43.60 -15.70 -41.49
N GLU A 752 42.47 -15.32 -40.90
CA GLU A 752 41.16 -15.90 -41.20
C GLU A 752 40.46 -15.10 -42.30
N ASP A 753 40.00 -15.83 -43.31
CA ASP A 753 39.12 -15.33 -44.35
C ASP A 753 37.98 -16.29 -44.65
N ASN A 754 36.76 -15.86 -44.34
CA ASN A 754 35.52 -16.57 -44.67
C ASN A 754 35.54 -18.05 -44.23
N GLY A 755 36.03 -18.32 -43.03
CA GLY A 755 36.15 -19.64 -42.42
C GLY A 755 37.39 -20.44 -42.83
N ARG A 756 38.33 -19.86 -43.59
CA ARG A 756 39.59 -20.50 -44.01
C ARG A 756 40.79 -19.76 -43.45
N TRP A 757 41.80 -20.52 -43.01
CA TRP A 757 43.07 -19.96 -42.53
C TRP A 757 44.12 -19.97 -43.64
N GLN A 758 44.69 -18.80 -43.92
CA GLN A 758 45.72 -18.59 -44.93
C GLN A 758 47.08 -18.35 -44.28
N LEU A 759 48.11 -19.09 -44.70
CA LEU A 759 49.48 -18.95 -44.18
C LEU A 759 50.19 -17.77 -44.85
N HIS A 760 50.64 -16.80 -44.07
CA HIS A 760 51.34 -15.61 -44.58
C HIS A 760 52.85 -15.69 -44.40
N ALA A 761 53.30 -16.12 -43.23
CA ALA A 761 54.72 -16.18 -42.92
C ALA A 761 55.04 -17.37 -42.02
N SER A 762 56.24 -17.93 -42.16
CA SER A 762 56.75 -18.95 -41.27
C SER A 762 58.25 -18.79 -41.06
N GLY A 763 58.77 -19.34 -39.97
CA GLY A 763 60.20 -19.44 -39.76
C GLY A 763 60.56 -20.25 -38.52
N ARG A 764 61.82 -20.15 -38.12
CA ARG A 764 62.36 -20.77 -36.92
C ARG A 764 62.95 -19.73 -35.99
N LEU A 765 62.96 -20.07 -34.72
CA LEU A 765 63.50 -19.27 -33.62
C LEU A 765 64.51 -20.13 -32.86
N GLN A 766 65.66 -19.54 -32.55
CA GLN A 766 66.69 -20.16 -31.72
C GLN A 766 67.23 -19.15 -30.70
N THR A 767 67.48 -19.58 -29.47
CA THR A 767 68.24 -18.79 -28.47
C THR A 767 69.59 -19.45 -28.19
N GLN A 768 70.65 -18.65 -28.02
CA GLN A 768 71.98 -19.15 -27.63
C GLN A 768 72.10 -19.21 -26.10
N THR A 769 72.59 -20.33 -25.56
CA THR A 769 73.13 -20.39 -24.19
C THR A 769 74.48 -19.69 -24.14
N ALA A 770 74.69 -18.74 -23.21
CA ALA A 770 75.98 -18.11 -22.98
C ALA A 770 77.05 -19.17 -22.64
N VAL A 771 78.21 -19.11 -23.30
CA VAL A 771 79.41 -19.92 -23.00
C VAL A 771 80.05 -19.41 -21.68
N PRO A 772 80.64 -20.26 -20.81
CA PRO A 772 81.19 -19.83 -19.52
C PRO A 772 82.45 -18.97 -19.63
N VAL A 773 82.61 -18.09 -18.64
CA VAL A 773 83.65 -17.09 -18.39
C VAL A 773 85.06 -17.69 -18.20
N LEU A 774 86.10 -16.97 -18.64
CA LEU A 774 87.46 -17.04 -18.05
C LEU A 774 87.76 -15.76 -17.26
N ALA A 775 88.44 -15.99 -16.14
CA ALA A 775 88.57 -15.16 -14.94
C ALA A 775 89.50 -13.93 -15.05
N GLU A 776 89.28 -12.97 -14.16
CA GLU A 776 90.20 -12.47 -13.10
C GLU A 776 89.70 -11.07 -12.65
N ALA A 777 89.15 -10.95 -11.44
CA ALA A 777 89.86 -10.62 -10.18
C ALA A 777 90.39 -9.17 -10.15
N GLU A 778 89.74 -8.30 -9.38
CA GLU A 778 90.34 -7.65 -8.19
C GLU A 778 89.37 -6.65 -7.54
N THR A 779 89.02 -6.97 -6.29
CA THR A 779 88.90 -6.10 -5.10
C THR A 779 88.86 -4.57 -5.27
N LEU A 780 87.90 -3.93 -4.60
CA LEU A 780 88.18 -3.07 -3.43
C LEU A 780 86.89 -2.65 -2.68
N SER A 781 86.99 -2.78 -1.35
CA SER A 781 86.17 -2.27 -0.25
C SER A 781 85.99 -0.73 -0.29
N ALA A 782 85.14 -0.02 0.47
CA ALA A 782 84.68 -0.18 1.84
C ALA A 782 83.60 0.89 2.19
N VAL A 783 82.92 0.63 3.33
CA VAL A 783 82.02 1.45 4.17
C VAL A 783 80.56 1.48 3.77
#